data_AF-A0AAD9SAW1-F1
#
_entry.id   AF-A0AAD9SAW1-F1
#
_cell.length_a   1.000
_cell.length_b   1.000
_cell.length_c   1.000
_cell.angle_alpha   90.00
_cell.angle_beta   90.00
_cell.angle_gamma   90.00
#
_symmetry.space_group_name_H-M   'P 1'
#
loop_
_entity.id
_entity.type
_entity.pdbx_description
1 polymer ?
#
loop_
_entity_poly.entity_id
_entity_poly.type
_entity_poly.pdbx_seq_one_letter_code
_entity_poly.pdbx_strand_id
1 'polypeptide(L)'
;MTDTDPTTAERLFLFSALTIYFALACPRKGDGALLVGESGYPDWLFLLQGTRAFTRILGPGVDGPVAPLFNHGADRWLARDPNPEPVSRVHEHLDSMRSLIALRQHDVDLRNIYFKAIDELAKSFSVFDKAGGGQCDLTDAFVWIFEVAEDFLPLLREPTQEAVAIMAFFAVLLKRLEKQWWLRGWADHLIAKSYNLLDDEHRLWVQWPLQETGYSDGPLPLAAAMDTYRVNRYNVTGPGTMSNRLIQGAFRYQRLNLSSPGVLTLRNVGAHPTLHTTPATDLPGYFESSDDTLNQIWAVGARKIQMTEVPKNNLPDFLEVTADGALAESVAPQVLGSAVAAQLLQYDLTFQVKPLVGGFAFTVLSDTQNSGIYISCDIVNGKIAAYAGSTQENEQLQSFDLPSNLTIAMESWHTVRVTVAITDIKVTIDGWDALTMSQTARVFGSFGIGASFGHRAVFRNLSAYSPDGTKIYSHPLTDTSFLPHFFMGTNPAAAMVDGSRRDRIAYTGDLDIAGGAALVSTHGLEYIMGTSDLFGSYQATPGFFIPTAKIQQAPLEQKLDVNITGLIGYSFNLLTAVASTYMHTGNVTFAQFWAPKIQAMLDWADSQTLDNGLFNLSNASFGGDWNYYDPTQSGVVTKFNVIYAYALQECLTILADGGIDNAVYQERLARLRNAIDTQLWSDELENMTTGFSQDSNAIAILAGVNLAANHSSQAILSTLSAELMRPAGPLAFSSDVIASGFQPYISPFASAYHLRAALASNNSDAAVELLNKLWTPMADSTNANYTGCFWETLDQDGHPGLGTTTSLCHGWAAGPSAELTQYVLGATPAKPGWAEFQVAPLTLGLRSARGKIPLVDGMVEVEWAFDSNGLLTMTVDAPMGTTGTVNLPNPMLIPARESRLTVNGFVQESESFEVVGGTALTLVQTIAS
;
A
#
# COMPACT_ATOMS: atom_id res chain seq x y z
N MET A 1 6.43 35.99 -44.26
CA MET A 1 4.96 35.86 -44.38
C MET A 1 4.30 37.24 -44.46
N THR A 2 4.70 38.12 -45.38
CA THR A 2 4.19 39.51 -45.44
C THR A 2 3.00 39.71 -46.39
N ASP A 3 2.59 38.68 -47.16
CA ASP A 3 1.52 38.75 -48.17
C ASP A 3 0.41 37.68 -47.97
N THR A 4 0.18 37.19 -46.75
CA THR A 4 -0.85 36.14 -46.51
C THR A 4 -2.19 36.80 -46.19
N ASP A 5 -3.22 36.58 -47.01
CA ASP A 5 -4.58 37.04 -46.72
C ASP A 5 -5.24 36.22 -45.58
N PRO A 6 -6.25 36.76 -44.86
CA PRO A 6 -6.88 36.08 -43.72
C PRO A 6 -7.47 34.70 -44.05
N THR A 7 -8.08 34.52 -45.22
CA THR A 7 -8.67 33.23 -45.62
C THR A 7 -7.58 32.17 -45.87
N THR A 8 -6.46 32.57 -46.46
CA THR A 8 -5.28 31.70 -46.59
C THR A 8 -4.66 31.39 -45.22
N ALA A 9 -4.62 32.37 -44.31
CA ALA A 9 -4.12 32.17 -42.95
C ALA A 9 -4.99 31.19 -42.13
N GLU A 10 -6.32 31.20 -42.26
CA GLU A 10 -7.22 30.22 -41.62
C GLU A 10 -6.91 28.79 -42.07
N ARG A 11 -6.73 28.59 -43.38
CA ARG A 11 -6.43 27.26 -43.96
C ARG A 11 -5.06 26.76 -43.51
N LEU A 12 -4.07 27.65 -43.47
CA LEU A 12 -2.72 27.31 -43.01
C LEU A 12 -2.66 27.06 -41.51
N PHE A 13 -3.46 27.76 -40.71
CA PHE A 13 -3.63 27.49 -39.28
C PHE A 13 -4.17 26.08 -39.05
N LEU A 14 -5.27 25.71 -39.71
CA LEU A 14 -5.85 24.37 -39.61
C LEU A 14 -4.86 23.28 -40.04
N PHE A 15 -4.17 23.49 -41.16
CA PHE A 15 -3.13 22.57 -41.63
C PHE A 15 -2.01 22.41 -40.59
N SER A 16 -1.53 23.52 -40.04
CA SER A 16 -0.46 23.54 -39.03
C SER A 16 -0.89 22.84 -37.74
N ALA A 17 -2.10 23.11 -37.24
CA ALA A 17 -2.65 22.48 -36.05
C ALA A 17 -2.80 20.96 -36.24
N LEU A 18 -3.39 20.51 -37.35
CA LEU A 18 -3.52 19.08 -37.66
C LEU A 18 -2.17 18.38 -37.80
N THR A 19 -1.18 19.05 -38.38
CA THR A 19 0.17 18.50 -38.51
C THR A 19 0.80 18.17 -37.16
N ILE A 20 0.54 18.96 -36.11
CA ILE A 20 1.01 18.68 -34.75
C ILE A 20 0.38 17.39 -34.20
N TYR A 21 -0.93 17.22 -34.36
CA TYR A 21 -1.61 15.98 -33.95
C TYR A 21 -1.07 14.76 -34.71
N PHE A 22 -0.86 14.88 -36.03
CA PHE A 22 -0.26 13.81 -36.81
C PHE A 22 1.17 13.51 -36.37
N ALA A 23 1.99 14.52 -36.11
CA ALA A 23 3.37 14.34 -35.64
C ALA A 23 3.42 13.62 -34.28
N LEU A 24 2.51 13.93 -33.37
CA LEU A 24 2.39 13.26 -32.08
C LEU A 24 1.86 11.82 -32.22
N ALA A 25 0.94 11.58 -33.14
CA ALA A 25 0.41 10.24 -33.42
C ALA A 25 1.38 9.34 -34.21
N CYS A 26 2.42 9.90 -34.83
CA CYS A 26 3.37 9.13 -35.64
C CYS A 26 4.26 8.20 -34.79
N PRO A 27 4.61 6.99 -35.30
CA PRO A 27 5.50 6.06 -34.60
C PRO A 27 6.89 6.63 -34.36
N ARG A 28 7.42 6.43 -33.14
CA ARG A 28 8.71 6.99 -32.66
C ARG A 28 9.98 6.26 -33.15
N LYS A 29 9.88 5.39 -34.17
CA LYS A 29 10.99 4.51 -34.59
C LYS A 29 11.76 5.06 -35.80
N GLY A 30 13.08 5.24 -35.59
CA GLY A 30 14.15 5.20 -36.61
C GLY A 30 14.34 6.47 -37.44
N ASP A 31 15.60 6.71 -37.85
CA ASP A 31 16.16 7.87 -38.59
C ASP A 31 15.52 8.17 -39.97
N GLY A 32 14.28 7.72 -40.22
CA GLY A 32 13.52 7.91 -41.46
C GLY A 32 12.09 8.42 -41.26
N ALA A 33 11.69 8.80 -40.04
CA ALA A 33 10.41 9.49 -39.84
C ALA A 33 10.52 10.94 -40.32
N LEU A 34 9.57 11.38 -41.17
CA LEU A 34 9.57 12.66 -41.91
C LEU A 34 9.68 13.95 -41.07
N LEU A 35 9.71 13.83 -39.74
CA LEU A 35 9.58 14.91 -38.74
C LEU A 35 10.44 14.68 -37.47
N VAL A 36 11.49 13.86 -37.54
CA VAL A 36 12.48 13.71 -36.45
C VAL A 36 13.85 14.13 -36.98
N GLY A 37 14.10 15.43 -37.02
CA GLY A 37 15.32 16.03 -37.55
C GLY A 37 16.50 16.03 -36.59
N GLU A 38 17.62 16.58 -37.09
CA GLU A 38 18.97 16.62 -36.52
C GLU A 38 19.12 17.46 -35.23
N SER A 39 18.02 17.84 -34.56
CA SER A 39 18.03 18.74 -33.41
C SER A 39 18.00 18.01 -32.06
N GLY A 40 18.45 18.71 -30.99
CA GLY A 40 18.50 18.18 -29.63
C GLY A 40 17.17 17.64 -29.08
N TYR A 41 16.01 18.05 -29.63
CA TYR A 41 14.66 17.61 -29.25
C TYR A 41 13.77 17.37 -30.50
N PRO A 42 12.62 16.66 -30.39
CA PRO A 42 11.78 16.34 -31.55
C PRO A 42 11.28 17.57 -32.34
N ASP A 43 11.26 17.48 -33.68
CA ASP A 43 10.96 18.67 -34.52
C ASP A 43 9.54 19.21 -34.36
N TRP A 44 8.59 18.39 -33.90
CA TRP A 44 7.20 18.80 -33.71
C TRP A 44 7.06 19.97 -32.73
N LEU A 45 7.98 20.09 -31.76
CA LEU A 45 8.03 21.22 -30.83
C LEU A 45 8.23 22.55 -31.57
N PHE A 46 8.95 22.53 -32.70
CA PHE A 46 9.22 23.70 -33.52
C PHE A 46 8.12 23.96 -34.55
N LEU A 47 7.28 22.97 -34.88
CA LEU A 47 6.14 23.17 -35.79
C LEU A 47 5.11 24.16 -35.21
N LEU A 48 5.02 24.25 -33.88
CA LEU A 48 4.16 25.19 -33.15
C LEU A 48 4.52 26.66 -33.39
N GLN A 49 5.77 26.97 -33.75
CA GLN A 49 6.18 28.33 -34.15
C GLN A 49 5.42 28.79 -35.41
N GLY A 50 5.17 27.86 -36.35
CA GLY A 50 4.38 28.13 -37.55
C GLY A 50 2.92 28.43 -37.23
N THR A 51 2.32 27.67 -36.31
CA THR A 51 0.94 27.89 -35.84
C THR A 51 0.77 29.27 -35.21
N ARG A 52 1.75 29.70 -34.40
CA ARG A 52 1.79 31.01 -33.75
C ARG A 52 1.82 32.20 -34.71
N ALA A 53 2.56 32.07 -35.81
CA ALA A 53 2.59 33.10 -36.83
C ALA A 53 1.21 33.34 -37.46
N PHE A 54 0.44 32.26 -37.71
CA PHE A 54 -0.91 32.37 -38.26
C PHE A 54 -1.93 32.94 -37.28
N THR A 55 -1.86 32.60 -35.99
CA THR A 55 -2.72 33.23 -34.96
C THR A 55 -2.53 34.74 -34.86
N ARG A 56 -1.30 35.25 -35.09
CA ARG A 56 -1.04 36.71 -35.10
C ARG A 56 -1.61 37.40 -36.33
N ILE A 57 -1.64 36.73 -37.49
CA ILE A 57 -2.24 37.26 -38.73
C ILE A 57 -3.77 37.32 -38.62
N LEU A 58 -4.36 36.31 -37.99
CA LEU A 58 -5.81 36.21 -37.80
C LEU A 58 -6.34 37.15 -36.72
N GLY A 59 -5.55 37.41 -35.66
CA GLY A 59 -5.87 38.38 -34.61
C GLY A 59 -7.00 37.95 -33.66
N PRO A 60 -7.24 38.71 -32.57
CA PRO A 60 -8.39 38.48 -31.70
C PRO A 60 -9.70 38.86 -32.42
N GLY A 61 -10.73 38.01 -32.32
CA GLY A 61 -12.04 38.25 -32.94
C GLY A 61 -12.18 37.72 -34.38
N VAL A 62 -11.53 36.59 -34.69
CA VAL A 62 -11.70 35.90 -35.97
C VAL A 62 -13.17 35.56 -36.20
N ASP A 63 -13.76 36.09 -37.27
CA ASP A 63 -15.08 35.70 -37.77
C ASP A 63 -14.92 34.60 -38.83
N GLY A 64 -15.55 33.45 -38.64
CA GLY A 64 -15.47 32.34 -39.60
C GLY A 64 -15.53 30.95 -38.97
N PRO A 65 -15.30 29.89 -39.77
CA PRO A 65 -15.41 28.49 -39.32
C PRO A 65 -14.43 28.09 -38.20
N VAL A 66 -13.30 28.80 -38.07
CA VAL A 66 -12.28 28.51 -37.04
C VAL A 66 -12.49 29.31 -35.75
N ALA A 67 -13.42 30.27 -35.73
CA ALA A 67 -13.70 31.13 -34.57
C ALA A 67 -13.90 30.36 -33.25
N PRO A 68 -14.59 29.19 -33.22
CA PRO A 68 -14.73 28.41 -31.99
C PRO A 68 -13.40 27.92 -31.41
N LEU A 69 -12.41 27.57 -32.25
CA LEU A 69 -11.07 27.16 -31.77
C LEU A 69 -10.34 28.33 -31.12
N PHE A 70 -10.44 29.52 -31.71
CA PHE A 70 -9.80 30.73 -31.17
C PHE A 70 -10.44 31.17 -29.85
N ASN A 71 -11.78 31.10 -29.76
CA ASN A 71 -12.50 31.38 -28.52
C ASN A 71 -12.13 30.39 -27.42
N HIS A 72 -12.10 29.09 -27.75
CA HIS A 72 -11.67 28.07 -26.80
C HIS A 72 -10.22 28.29 -26.33
N GLY A 73 -9.30 28.57 -27.25
CA GLY A 73 -7.91 28.88 -26.91
C GLY A 73 -7.77 30.13 -26.04
N ALA A 74 -8.56 31.17 -26.30
CA ALA A 74 -8.60 32.37 -25.46
C ALA A 74 -9.13 32.06 -24.05
N ASP A 75 -10.18 31.24 -23.93
CA ASP A 75 -10.71 30.81 -22.63
C ASP A 75 -9.67 30.02 -21.83
N ARG A 76 -8.94 29.09 -22.48
CA ARG A 76 -7.85 28.34 -21.84
C ARG A 76 -6.68 29.25 -21.45
N TRP A 77 -6.36 30.26 -22.27
CA TRP A 77 -5.32 31.22 -21.95
C TRP A 77 -5.69 32.08 -20.74
N LEU A 78 -6.94 32.55 -20.64
CA LEU A 78 -7.45 33.27 -19.47
C LEU A 78 -7.49 32.41 -18.20
N ALA A 79 -7.75 31.11 -18.33
CA ALA A 79 -7.75 30.19 -17.19
C ALA A 79 -6.38 30.03 -16.51
N ARG A 80 -5.29 30.37 -17.21
CA ARG A 80 -3.90 30.34 -16.72
C ARG A 80 -3.53 31.53 -15.83
N ASP A 81 -4.34 32.60 -15.79
CA ASP A 81 -4.06 33.74 -14.93
C ASP A 81 -4.27 33.40 -13.44
N PRO A 82 -3.34 33.77 -12.56
CA PRO A 82 -3.37 33.37 -11.16
C PRO A 82 -4.51 34.10 -10.42
N ASN A 83 -5.38 33.32 -9.78
CA ASN A 83 -6.24 33.79 -8.69
C ASN A 83 -5.45 33.62 -7.38
N PRO A 84 -5.65 34.46 -6.34
CA PRO A 84 -4.85 34.43 -5.12
C PRO A 84 -5.32 33.32 -4.16
N GLU A 85 -5.11 32.05 -4.54
CA GLU A 85 -5.42 30.82 -3.78
C GLU A 85 -4.32 29.77 -4.11
N PRO A 86 -4.11 28.72 -3.30
CA PRO A 86 -2.78 28.36 -2.79
C PRO A 86 -1.80 27.82 -3.85
N VAL A 87 -0.53 28.10 -3.58
CA VAL A 87 0.65 27.73 -4.37
C VAL A 87 0.65 26.21 -4.57
N SER A 88 0.62 25.77 -5.83
CA SER A 88 0.69 24.34 -6.17
C SER A 88 2.06 23.77 -5.80
N ARG A 89 2.13 22.51 -5.35
CA ARG A 89 3.38 21.80 -4.99
C ARG A 89 4.46 21.87 -6.09
N VAL A 90 4.04 21.99 -7.36
CA VAL A 90 4.97 22.09 -8.50
C VAL A 90 5.72 23.43 -8.51
N HIS A 91 5.14 24.49 -7.96
CA HIS A 91 5.76 25.81 -7.92
C HIS A 91 7.02 25.81 -7.06
N GLU A 92 7.07 25.03 -5.98
CA GLU A 92 8.26 24.91 -5.14
C GLU A 92 9.45 24.34 -5.94
N HIS A 93 9.20 23.32 -6.76
CA HIS A 93 10.23 22.73 -7.62
C HIS A 93 10.67 23.69 -8.74
N LEU A 94 9.73 24.44 -9.32
CA LEU A 94 10.00 25.45 -10.33
C LEU A 94 10.78 26.65 -9.77
N ASP A 95 10.45 27.11 -8.56
CA ASP A 95 11.15 28.18 -7.85
C ASP A 95 12.55 27.75 -7.42
N SER A 96 12.72 26.49 -7.02
CA SER A 96 14.04 25.90 -6.77
C SER A 96 14.89 25.93 -8.03
N MET A 97 14.36 25.47 -9.17
CA MET A 97 15.04 25.54 -10.47
C MET A 97 15.37 26.98 -10.87
N ARG A 98 14.44 27.92 -10.67
CA ARG A 98 14.67 29.35 -10.91
C ARG A 98 15.84 29.88 -10.08
N SER A 99 15.91 29.50 -8.81
CA SER A 99 16.99 29.91 -7.89
C SER A 99 18.35 29.36 -8.33
N LEU A 100 18.39 28.08 -8.74
CA LEU A 100 19.60 27.43 -9.26
C LEU A 100 20.11 28.11 -10.53
N ILE A 101 19.21 28.45 -11.46
CA ILE A 101 19.54 29.21 -12.68
C ILE A 101 20.03 30.62 -12.34
N ALA A 102 19.41 31.30 -11.36
CA ALA A 102 19.83 32.62 -10.92
C ALA A 102 21.27 32.65 -10.39
N LEU A 103 21.67 31.58 -9.69
CA LEU A 103 23.00 31.44 -9.10
C LEU A 103 24.08 31.17 -10.16
N ARG A 104 23.75 30.45 -11.23
CA ARG A 104 24.75 29.92 -12.18
C ARG A 104 24.79 30.61 -13.53
N GLN A 105 23.64 31.06 -14.04
CA GLN A 105 23.58 31.65 -15.37
C GLN A 105 23.88 33.15 -15.30
N HIS A 106 25.14 33.54 -15.50
CA HIS A 106 25.59 34.93 -15.40
C HIS A 106 25.13 35.83 -16.56
N ASP A 107 24.71 35.25 -17.69
CA ASP A 107 24.10 36.00 -18.78
C ASP A 107 22.67 36.42 -18.41
N VAL A 108 22.45 37.73 -18.33
CA VAL A 108 21.17 38.33 -17.90
C VAL A 108 20.06 38.05 -18.91
N ASP A 109 20.38 38.04 -20.21
CA ASP A 109 19.39 37.84 -21.26
C ASP A 109 18.94 36.38 -21.29
N LEU A 110 19.88 35.43 -21.25
CA LEU A 110 19.55 33.99 -21.14
C LEU A 110 18.77 33.67 -19.87
N ARG A 111 19.16 34.28 -18.74
CA ARG A 111 18.46 34.11 -17.46
C ARG A 111 17.01 34.58 -17.54
N ASN A 112 16.77 35.74 -18.18
CA ASN A 112 15.41 36.26 -18.38
C ASN A 112 14.56 35.34 -19.27
N ILE A 113 15.17 34.71 -20.29
CA ILE A 113 14.50 33.72 -21.14
C ILE A 113 14.07 32.51 -20.31
N TYR A 114 14.96 31.96 -19.48
CA TYR A 114 14.63 30.84 -18.60
C TYR A 114 13.56 31.19 -17.57
N PHE A 115 13.65 32.36 -16.94
CA PHE A 115 12.66 32.81 -15.97
C PHE A 115 11.27 32.94 -16.58
N LYS A 116 11.17 33.54 -17.77
CA LYS A 116 9.91 33.58 -18.52
C LYS A 116 9.38 32.18 -18.80
N ALA A 117 10.24 31.24 -19.19
CA ALA A 117 9.81 29.86 -19.44
C ALA A 117 9.28 29.17 -18.17
N ILE A 118 9.92 29.39 -17.03
CA ILE A 118 9.49 28.88 -15.74
C ILE A 118 8.14 29.49 -15.32
N ASP A 119 8.01 30.81 -15.43
CA ASP A 119 6.80 31.55 -15.06
C ASP A 119 5.58 31.07 -15.89
N GLU A 120 5.77 30.90 -17.19
CA GLU A 120 4.71 30.36 -18.05
C GLU A 120 4.40 28.89 -17.73
N LEU A 121 5.40 28.10 -17.33
CA LEU A 121 5.20 26.69 -16.99
C LEU A 121 4.38 26.55 -15.71
N ALA A 122 4.67 27.38 -14.71
CA ALA A 122 3.95 27.47 -13.44
C ALA A 122 2.46 27.79 -13.65
N LYS A 123 2.15 28.72 -14.57
CA LYS A 123 0.77 29.02 -14.97
C LYS A 123 0.06 27.81 -15.58
N SER A 124 0.74 27.03 -16.42
CA SER A 124 0.16 25.81 -16.97
C SER A 124 -0.09 24.76 -15.90
N PHE A 125 0.84 24.51 -14.97
CA PHE A 125 0.61 23.59 -13.85
C PHE A 125 -0.56 24.02 -12.96
N SER A 126 -0.73 25.32 -12.72
CA SER A 126 -1.86 25.87 -11.97
C SER A 126 -3.22 25.48 -12.56
N VAL A 127 -3.33 25.40 -13.90
CA VAL A 127 -4.56 24.93 -14.55
C VAL A 127 -4.77 23.44 -14.33
N PHE A 128 -3.71 22.65 -14.45
CA PHE A 128 -3.78 21.20 -14.26
C PHE A 128 -4.18 20.81 -12.83
N ASP A 129 -3.72 21.55 -11.82
CA ASP A 129 -4.03 21.26 -10.42
C ASP A 129 -5.45 21.70 -10.03
N LYS A 130 -6.00 22.76 -10.63
CA LYS A 130 -7.41 23.19 -10.43
C LYS A 130 -8.43 22.20 -11.01
N ALA A 131 -8.08 21.51 -12.09
CA ALA A 131 -9.03 20.75 -12.92
C ALA A 131 -9.25 19.28 -12.50
N GLY A 132 -8.63 18.81 -11.41
CA GLY A 132 -8.90 17.47 -10.83
C GLY A 132 -8.76 16.30 -11.82
N GLY A 133 -7.86 16.40 -12.81
CA GLY A 133 -7.55 15.34 -13.78
C GLY A 133 -8.64 14.97 -14.80
N GLY A 134 -9.83 15.58 -14.73
CA GLY A 134 -10.97 15.29 -15.61
C GLY A 134 -11.25 16.35 -16.69
N GLN A 135 -10.74 17.58 -16.54
CA GLN A 135 -11.07 18.73 -17.40
C GLN A 135 -9.85 19.42 -18.07
N CYS A 136 -8.67 18.80 -18.05
CA CYS A 136 -7.47 19.34 -18.71
C CYS A 136 -7.48 19.04 -20.22
N ASP A 137 -7.18 20.04 -21.03
CA ASP A 137 -7.08 19.97 -22.48
C ASP A 137 -5.62 20.05 -22.94
N LEU A 138 -5.30 19.53 -24.13
CA LEU A 138 -3.97 19.63 -24.73
C LEU A 138 -3.49 21.10 -24.81
N THR A 139 -4.43 22.01 -25.09
CA THR A 139 -4.17 23.43 -25.20
C THR A 139 -3.52 23.97 -23.94
N ASP A 140 -3.85 23.48 -22.74
CA ASP A 140 -3.26 23.94 -21.47
C ASP A 140 -1.75 23.68 -21.36
N ALA A 141 -1.29 22.57 -21.94
CA ALA A 141 0.13 22.25 -22.04
C ALA A 141 0.78 23.04 -23.19
N PHE A 142 0.10 23.19 -24.33
CA PHE A 142 0.67 23.79 -25.53
C PHE A 142 0.71 25.32 -25.51
N VAL A 143 -0.13 25.99 -24.71
CA VAL A 143 0.00 27.44 -24.49
C VAL A 143 1.38 27.77 -23.92
N TRP A 144 1.96 26.91 -23.06
CA TRP A 144 3.33 27.09 -22.59
C TRP A 144 4.33 27.14 -23.75
N ILE A 145 4.31 26.12 -24.62
CA ILE A 145 5.19 26.06 -25.80
C ILE A 145 5.01 27.32 -26.66
N PHE A 146 3.76 27.75 -26.84
CA PHE A 146 3.41 28.93 -27.62
C PHE A 146 4.03 30.22 -27.05
N GLU A 147 3.98 30.43 -25.74
CA GLU A 147 4.50 31.63 -25.07
C GLU A 147 6.03 31.72 -25.08
N VAL A 148 6.70 30.58 -25.02
CA VAL A 148 8.16 30.49 -24.96
C VAL A 148 8.81 30.27 -26.33
N ALA A 149 8.00 30.25 -27.40
CA ALA A 149 8.41 29.77 -28.71
C ALA A 149 9.53 30.56 -29.40
N GLU A 150 9.58 31.88 -29.21
CA GLU A 150 10.56 32.76 -29.88
C GLU A 150 11.93 32.77 -29.19
N ASP A 151 11.94 32.58 -27.87
CA ASP A 151 13.12 32.85 -27.06
C ASP A 151 13.73 31.55 -26.51
N PHE A 152 12.89 30.69 -25.89
CA PHE A 152 13.35 29.49 -25.19
C PHE A 152 13.51 28.29 -26.13
N LEU A 153 12.53 28.01 -27.00
CA LEU A 153 12.60 26.83 -27.88
C LEU A 153 13.87 26.77 -28.74
N PRO A 154 14.39 27.87 -29.32
CA PRO A 154 15.67 27.84 -30.04
C PRO A 154 16.83 27.26 -29.22
N LEU A 155 16.83 27.44 -27.89
CA LEU A 155 17.85 26.89 -27.00
C LEU A 155 17.80 25.35 -26.90
N LEU A 156 16.72 24.70 -27.34
CA LEU A 156 16.62 23.23 -27.38
C LEU A 156 17.18 22.61 -28.67
N ARG A 157 17.52 23.42 -29.69
CA ARG A 157 18.19 22.94 -30.91
C ARG A 157 19.63 22.56 -30.62
N GLU A 158 20.32 23.43 -29.86
CA GLU A 158 21.64 23.21 -29.27
C GLU A 158 21.48 23.28 -27.74
N PRO A 159 21.04 22.16 -27.11
CA PRO A 159 20.53 22.16 -25.74
C PRO A 159 21.55 22.61 -24.70
N THR A 160 21.22 23.68 -23.96
CA THR A 160 21.89 24.01 -22.69
C THR A 160 21.33 23.17 -21.54
N GLN A 161 22.10 23.00 -20.46
CA GLN A 161 21.69 22.18 -19.32
C GLN A 161 20.40 22.72 -18.66
N GLU A 162 20.28 24.04 -18.50
CA GLU A 162 19.12 24.71 -17.93
C GLU A 162 17.88 24.55 -18.82
N ALA A 163 18.05 24.66 -20.14
CA ALA A 163 16.95 24.47 -21.08
C ALA A 163 16.43 23.02 -21.04
N VAL A 164 17.35 22.05 -20.98
CA VAL A 164 17.01 20.62 -20.86
C VAL A 164 16.30 20.35 -19.54
N ALA A 165 16.72 20.98 -18.43
CA ALA A 165 16.09 20.82 -17.13
C ALA A 165 14.65 21.35 -17.12
N ILE A 166 14.41 22.56 -17.65
CA ILE A 166 13.07 23.14 -17.80
C ILE A 166 12.18 22.24 -18.69
N MET A 167 12.76 21.68 -19.76
CA MET A 167 12.02 20.79 -20.66
C MET A 167 11.60 19.47 -19.99
N ALA A 168 12.37 18.96 -19.02
CA ALA A 168 11.96 17.80 -18.24
C ALA A 168 10.67 18.07 -17.46
N PHE A 169 10.52 19.25 -16.85
CA PHE A 169 9.29 19.63 -16.17
C PHE A 169 8.09 19.68 -17.11
N PHE A 170 8.27 20.20 -18.33
CA PHE A 170 7.20 20.19 -19.34
C PHE A 170 6.71 18.77 -19.67
N ALA A 171 7.60 17.77 -19.68
CA ALA A 171 7.21 16.40 -19.96
C ALA A 171 6.19 15.82 -18.94
N VAL A 172 6.15 16.35 -17.71
CA VAL A 172 5.14 15.97 -16.70
C VAL A 172 3.73 16.42 -17.12
N LEU A 173 3.59 17.60 -17.75
CA LEU A 173 2.30 18.03 -18.30
C LEU A 173 1.80 17.05 -19.36
N LEU A 174 2.69 16.57 -20.23
CA LEU A 174 2.34 15.54 -21.21
C LEU A 174 1.98 14.23 -20.54
N LYS A 175 2.67 13.85 -19.45
CA LYS A 175 2.38 12.62 -18.70
C LYS A 175 0.94 12.61 -18.21
N ARG A 176 0.48 13.74 -17.67
CA ARG A 176 -0.90 13.94 -17.19
C ARG A 176 -1.95 13.88 -18.31
N LEU A 177 -1.55 14.08 -19.57
CA LEU A 177 -2.42 14.02 -20.77
C LEU A 177 -2.41 12.65 -21.49
N GLU A 178 -1.65 11.64 -21.03
CA GLU A 178 -1.52 10.33 -21.70
C GLU A 178 -2.79 9.46 -21.74
N LYS A 179 -3.91 9.95 -21.17
CA LYS A 179 -5.25 9.39 -21.43
C LYS A 179 -5.57 9.40 -22.94
N GLN A 180 -5.02 10.35 -23.69
CA GLN A 180 -5.14 10.43 -25.15
C GLN A 180 -4.17 9.44 -25.83
N TRP A 181 -4.69 8.48 -26.59
CA TRP A 181 -3.88 7.38 -27.16
C TRP A 181 -2.68 7.85 -28.02
N TRP A 182 -2.83 8.97 -28.72
CA TRP A 182 -1.82 9.55 -29.60
C TRP A 182 -0.71 10.31 -28.84
N LEU A 183 -0.86 10.53 -27.52
CA LEU A 183 0.20 11.09 -26.65
C LEU A 183 0.99 10.03 -25.89
N ARG A 184 0.47 8.81 -25.73
CA ARG A 184 1.03 7.77 -24.83
C ARG A 184 2.51 7.48 -25.06
N GLY A 185 3.36 7.77 -24.09
CA GLY A 185 4.81 7.53 -24.10
C GLY A 185 5.64 8.69 -24.66
N TRP A 186 5.04 9.85 -24.96
CA TRP A 186 5.80 11.06 -25.30
C TRP A 186 6.49 11.66 -24.09
N ALA A 187 5.83 11.64 -22.92
CA ALA A 187 6.43 12.09 -21.68
C ALA A 187 7.68 11.28 -21.34
N ASP A 188 7.56 9.94 -21.42
CA ASP A 188 8.66 9.01 -21.17
C ASP A 188 9.83 9.22 -22.15
N HIS A 189 9.52 9.47 -23.43
CA HIS A 189 10.51 9.77 -24.45
C HIS A 189 11.25 11.08 -24.18
N LEU A 190 10.52 12.15 -23.86
CA LEU A 190 11.11 13.45 -23.56
C LEU A 190 11.98 13.37 -22.31
N ILE A 191 11.50 12.75 -21.23
CA ILE A 191 12.27 12.60 -19.99
C ILE A 191 13.52 11.76 -20.20
N ALA A 192 13.43 10.65 -20.95
CA ALA A 192 14.61 9.85 -21.27
C ALA A 192 15.64 10.67 -22.06
N LYS A 193 15.17 11.50 -23.01
CA LYS A 193 16.04 12.39 -23.78
C LYS A 193 16.66 13.48 -22.89
N SER A 194 15.86 14.11 -22.02
CA SER A 194 16.34 15.09 -21.05
C SER A 194 17.43 14.50 -20.17
N TYR A 195 17.17 13.36 -19.54
CA TYR A 195 18.12 12.69 -18.66
C TYR A 195 19.48 12.38 -19.32
N ASN A 196 19.45 11.97 -20.60
CA ASN A 196 20.65 11.65 -21.37
C ASN A 196 21.47 12.89 -21.74
N LEU A 197 20.83 14.04 -21.92
CA LEU A 197 21.47 15.32 -22.23
C LEU A 197 21.98 16.05 -20.99
N LEU A 198 21.41 15.75 -19.81
CA LEU A 198 21.84 16.34 -18.54
C LEU A 198 23.13 15.70 -18.01
N ASP A 199 24.01 16.54 -17.47
CA ASP A 199 25.14 16.12 -16.66
C ASP A 199 24.71 15.64 -15.26
N ASP A 200 25.65 15.12 -14.48
CA ASP A 200 25.38 14.54 -13.16
C ASP A 200 24.82 15.54 -12.15
N GLU A 201 25.12 16.83 -12.32
CA GLU A 201 24.67 17.89 -11.44
C GLU A 201 23.23 18.30 -11.76
N HIS A 202 22.92 18.56 -13.03
CA HIS A 202 21.60 18.99 -13.47
C HIS A 202 20.58 17.85 -13.46
N ARG A 203 21.02 16.58 -13.46
CA ARG A 203 20.15 15.43 -13.18
C ARG A 203 19.49 15.52 -11.79
N LEU A 204 20.14 16.18 -10.83
CA LEU A 204 19.56 16.43 -9.51
C LEU A 204 18.42 17.46 -9.57
N TRP A 205 18.41 18.34 -10.57
CA TRP A 205 17.39 19.39 -10.71
C TRP A 205 16.07 18.85 -11.24
N VAL A 206 16.10 17.69 -11.90
CA VAL A 206 14.94 17.05 -12.54
C VAL A 206 14.48 15.79 -11.82
N GLN A 207 14.78 15.65 -10.52
CA GLN A 207 14.32 14.51 -9.71
C GLN A 207 12.80 14.39 -9.70
N TRP A 208 12.09 15.49 -9.44
CA TRP A 208 10.62 15.50 -9.44
C TRP A 208 10.03 15.07 -10.80
N PRO A 209 10.44 15.64 -11.96
CA PRO A 209 9.98 15.16 -13.26
C PRO A 209 10.26 13.69 -13.53
N LEU A 210 11.41 13.17 -13.08
CA LEU A 210 11.76 11.76 -13.23
C LEU A 210 10.78 10.86 -12.45
N GLN A 211 10.39 11.24 -11.25
CA GLN A 211 9.42 10.49 -10.45
C GLN A 211 8.02 10.56 -11.06
N GLU A 212 7.54 11.76 -11.40
CA GLU A 212 6.21 11.97 -11.97
C GLU A 212 5.99 11.22 -13.30
N THR A 213 7.07 11.00 -14.05
CA THR A 213 7.03 10.26 -15.31
C THR A 213 7.34 8.77 -15.17
N GLY A 214 7.59 8.27 -13.95
CA GLY A 214 7.79 6.85 -13.66
C GLY A 214 9.20 6.32 -13.92
N TYR A 215 10.23 7.16 -13.78
CA TYR A 215 11.63 6.76 -13.90
C TYR A 215 12.14 5.97 -12.67
N SER A 216 11.45 6.08 -11.52
CA SER A 216 11.51 5.21 -10.34
C SER A 216 10.10 5.05 -9.76
N ASP A 217 9.85 3.98 -8.99
CA ASP A 217 8.61 3.75 -8.24
C ASP A 217 8.76 3.93 -6.72
N GLY A 218 9.85 4.57 -6.27
CA GLY A 218 10.06 5.11 -4.92
C GLY A 218 10.04 6.65 -4.87
N PRO A 219 10.22 7.26 -3.68
CA PRO A 219 10.63 6.62 -2.44
C PRO A 219 9.51 5.86 -1.73
N LEU A 220 9.88 4.76 -1.06
CA LEU A 220 9.04 3.97 -0.14
C LEU A 220 9.65 3.99 1.27
N PRO A 221 9.48 5.07 2.05
CA PRO A 221 10.18 5.21 3.33
C PRO A 221 9.50 4.49 4.50
N LEU A 222 8.19 4.24 4.38
CA LEU A 222 7.44 3.31 5.21
C LEU A 222 7.86 1.90 4.81
N ALA A 223 9.03 1.48 5.22
CA ALA A 223 9.57 0.20 4.82
C ALA A 223 10.38 -0.36 5.98
N ALA A 224 10.18 -1.63 6.32
CA ALA A 224 11.04 -2.42 7.19
C ALA A 224 12.47 -2.50 6.60
N ALA A 225 13.21 -1.39 6.64
CA ALA A 225 14.61 -1.23 6.28
C ALA A 225 14.97 -1.78 4.89
N MET A 226 14.27 -1.30 3.85
CA MET A 226 14.48 -1.67 2.45
C MET A 226 15.05 -0.53 1.62
N ASP A 227 15.38 -0.82 0.36
CA ASP A 227 15.82 0.18 -0.60
C ASP A 227 14.79 1.30 -0.74
N THR A 228 15.08 2.45 -0.12
CA THR A 228 14.12 3.56 0.03
C THR A 228 13.77 4.16 -1.32
N TYR A 229 14.76 4.55 -2.12
CA TYR A 229 14.53 5.28 -3.37
C TYR A 229 14.42 4.38 -4.59
N ARG A 230 14.73 3.07 -4.43
CA ARG A 230 14.59 2.04 -5.46
C ARG A 230 15.41 2.32 -6.72
N VAL A 231 16.49 3.10 -6.57
CA VAL A 231 17.43 3.45 -7.63
C VAL A 231 18.84 3.22 -7.10
N ASN A 232 19.61 2.41 -7.81
CA ASN A 232 20.98 2.06 -7.43
C ASN A 232 21.97 2.49 -8.51
N ARG A 233 23.11 3.01 -8.08
CA ARG A 233 24.22 3.39 -8.96
C ARG A 233 25.42 2.49 -8.68
N TYR A 234 25.95 1.87 -9.72
CA TYR A 234 27.12 1.00 -9.61
C TYR A 234 28.29 1.62 -10.37
N ASN A 235 29.45 1.70 -9.72
CA ASN A 235 30.70 2.07 -10.40
C ASN A 235 31.38 0.80 -10.93
N VAL A 236 31.25 0.54 -12.24
CA VAL A 236 31.74 -0.67 -12.89
C VAL A 236 33.12 -0.42 -13.50
N THR A 237 34.18 -0.87 -12.84
CA THR A 237 35.57 -0.67 -13.29
C THR A 237 36.20 -1.89 -13.99
N GLY A 238 35.51 -3.03 -13.98
CA GLY A 238 35.95 -4.27 -14.62
C GLY A 238 34.86 -5.35 -14.62
N PRO A 239 35.15 -6.53 -15.22
CA PRO A 239 34.21 -7.65 -15.24
C PRO A 239 33.89 -8.16 -13.84
N GLY A 240 32.60 -8.40 -13.55
CA GLY A 240 32.16 -8.93 -12.26
C GLY A 240 30.65 -9.09 -12.16
N THR A 241 30.20 -9.63 -11.04
CA THR A 241 28.78 -9.70 -10.67
C THR A 241 28.47 -8.55 -9.71
N MET A 242 27.47 -7.75 -10.04
CA MET A 242 26.92 -6.71 -9.16
C MET A 242 25.61 -7.23 -8.58
N SER A 243 25.43 -7.13 -7.27
CA SER A 243 24.17 -7.43 -6.59
C SER A 243 23.79 -6.23 -5.73
N ASN A 244 22.49 -5.90 -5.69
CA ASN A 244 22.00 -4.96 -4.71
C ASN A 244 22.01 -5.60 -3.32
N ARG A 245 22.29 -4.80 -2.28
CA ARG A 245 22.30 -5.26 -0.89
C ARG A 245 20.91 -5.21 -0.28
N LEU A 246 20.23 -4.07 -0.44
CA LEU A 246 18.91 -3.87 0.15
C LEU A 246 17.82 -4.54 -0.67
N ILE A 247 16.78 -4.98 0.03
CA ILE A 247 15.61 -5.57 -0.62
C ILE A 247 14.86 -4.47 -1.35
N GLN A 248 14.58 -4.71 -2.63
CA GLN A 248 13.75 -3.84 -3.46
C GLN A 248 12.26 -4.14 -3.27
N GLY A 249 11.86 -5.31 -2.78
CA GLY A 249 10.46 -5.73 -2.73
C GLY A 249 9.92 -6.10 -4.12
N ALA A 250 8.60 -6.14 -4.29
CA ALA A 250 7.98 -6.47 -5.57
C ALA A 250 8.18 -5.37 -6.65
N PHE A 251 8.46 -5.79 -7.89
CA PHE A 251 8.57 -4.92 -9.07
C PHE A 251 8.16 -5.65 -10.36
N ARG A 252 7.69 -4.91 -11.38
CA ARG A 252 7.26 -5.46 -12.69
C ARG A 252 8.37 -5.48 -13.73
N TYR A 253 9.27 -4.49 -13.70
CA TYR A 253 10.39 -4.36 -14.62
C TYR A 253 11.58 -3.74 -13.91
N GLN A 254 12.78 -3.94 -14.46
CA GLN A 254 14.00 -3.26 -14.04
C GLN A 254 14.56 -2.49 -15.23
N ARG A 255 14.96 -1.24 -15.00
CA ARG A 255 15.61 -0.41 -16.01
C ARG A 255 17.10 -0.30 -15.72
N LEU A 256 17.93 -0.47 -16.74
CA LEU A 256 19.38 -0.33 -16.67
C LEU A 256 19.82 0.82 -17.58
N ASN A 257 20.53 1.80 -17.02
CA ASN A 257 21.05 2.95 -17.76
C ASN A 257 22.56 3.08 -17.56
N LEU A 258 23.28 3.45 -18.62
CA LEU A 258 24.68 3.86 -18.51
C LEU A 258 24.77 5.31 -18.06
N SER A 259 25.40 5.55 -16.90
CA SER A 259 25.56 6.91 -16.38
C SER A 259 26.70 7.69 -17.03
N SER A 260 27.58 7.02 -17.78
CA SER A 260 28.71 7.62 -18.51
C SER A 260 28.86 6.98 -19.91
N PRO A 261 29.44 7.68 -20.90
CA PRO A 261 29.67 7.12 -22.22
C PRO A 261 30.53 5.85 -22.16
N GLY A 262 30.09 4.81 -22.85
CA GLY A 262 30.81 3.54 -22.90
C GLY A 262 29.95 2.38 -23.37
N VAL A 263 30.50 1.18 -23.28
CA VAL A 263 29.80 -0.07 -23.60
C VAL A 263 29.89 -0.99 -22.39
N LEU A 264 28.72 -1.41 -21.87
CA LEU A 264 28.61 -2.44 -20.85
C LEU A 264 28.02 -3.69 -21.49
N THR A 265 28.72 -4.81 -21.37
CA THR A 265 28.21 -6.11 -21.82
C THR A 265 27.63 -6.86 -20.62
N LEU A 266 26.32 -7.13 -20.65
CA LEU A 266 25.63 -7.89 -19.62
C LEU A 266 25.53 -9.35 -20.06
N ARG A 267 26.04 -10.27 -19.24
CA ARG A 267 25.91 -11.71 -19.49
C ARG A 267 24.58 -12.25 -18.96
N ASN A 268 24.23 -11.89 -17.74
CA ASN A 268 23.02 -12.31 -17.03
C ASN A 268 22.42 -11.10 -16.30
N VAL A 269 21.10 -11.03 -16.23
CA VAL A 269 20.32 -10.08 -15.43
C VAL A 269 19.20 -10.87 -14.75
N GLY A 270 18.96 -10.63 -13.46
CA GLY A 270 17.94 -11.36 -12.72
C GLY A 270 17.77 -10.83 -11.29
N ALA A 271 16.84 -11.45 -10.57
CA ALA A 271 16.56 -11.16 -9.16
C ALA A 271 16.97 -12.33 -8.28
N HIS A 272 17.42 -12.03 -7.06
CA HIS A 272 17.60 -13.02 -6.01
C HIS A 272 16.31 -13.08 -5.18
N PRO A 273 15.45 -14.10 -5.36
CA PRO A 273 14.22 -14.18 -4.59
C PRO A 273 14.56 -14.37 -3.12
N THR A 274 13.97 -13.55 -2.26
CA THR A 274 14.08 -13.67 -0.81
C THR A 274 12.92 -14.46 -0.20
N LEU A 275 12.05 -15.03 -1.03
CA LEU A 275 10.82 -15.70 -0.61
C LEU A 275 10.65 -16.99 -1.41
N HIS A 276 9.80 -17.90 -0.94
CA HIS A 276 9.56 -19.17 -1.61
C HIS A 276 8.88 -18.98 -2.99
N THR A 277 9.28 -19.80 -3.96
CA THR A 277 8.76 -19.79 -5.34
C THR A 277 8.06 -21.09 -5.72
N THR A 278 7.68 -21.88 -4.72
CA THR A 278 6.94 -23.14 -4.89
C THR A 278 5.66 -22.89 -5.72
N PRO A 279 5.44 -23.63 -6.82
CA PRO A 279 4.20 -23.56 -7.57
C PRO A 279 2.97 -23.79 -6.68
N ALA A 280 1.84 -23.15 -6.97
CA ALA A 280 0.62 -23.30 -6.18
C ALA A 280 0.13 -24.76 -6.11
N THR A 281 0.40 -25.56 -7.15
CA THR A 281 0.08 -27.00 -7.22
C THR A 281 0.92 -27.86 -6.27
N ASP A 282 2.06 -27.35 -5.84
CA ASP A 282 3.04 -28.07 -5.00
C ASP A 282 3.00 -27.57 -3.54
N LEU A 283 2.07 -26.67 -3.23
CA LEU A 283 1.84 -26.22 -1.85
C LEU A 283 1.26 -27.36 -0.98
N PRO A 284 1.45 -27.31 0.34
CA PRO A 284 0.86 -28.29 1.25
C PRO A 284 -0.66 -28.38 1.11
N GLY A 285 -1.34 -27.23 1.07
CA GLY A 285 -2.76 -27.13 0.78
C GLY A 285 -3.06 -26.91 -0.69
N TYR A 286 -4.27 -27.31 -1.10
CA TYR A 286 -4.69 -27.29 -2.51
C TYR A 286 -6.22 -27.22 -2.63
N PHE A 287 -6.68 -26.51 -3.66
CA PHE A 287 -8.09 -26.42 -4.06
C PHE A 287 -8.20 -26.35 -5.59
N GLU A 288 -9.15 -27.09 -6.14
CA GLU A 288 -9.55 -27.02 -7.54
C GLU A 288 -11.05 -27.34 -7.66
N SER A 289 -11.71 -26.69 -8.61
CA SER A 289 -13.12 -26.82 -8.91
C SER A 289 -13.37 -26.91 -10.40
N SER A 290 -14.62 -27.16 -10.78
CA SER A 290 -15.05 -27.13 -12.18
C SER A 290 -15.07 -25.72 -12.81
N ASP A 291 -14.73 -24.67 -12.07
CA ASP A 291 -14.61 -23.29 -12.57
C ASP A 291 -13.16 -22.80 -12.50
N ASP A 292 -12.55 -22.62 -13.68
CA ASP A 292 -11.18 -22.16 -13.83
C ASP A 292 -10.93 -20.77 -13.22
N THR A 293 -11.96 -19.93 -13.16
CA THR A 293 -11.88 -18.60 -12.54
C THR A 293 -11.68 -18.70 -11.04
N LEU A 294 -12.44 -19.58 -10.37
CA LEU A 294 -12.29 -19.80 -8.94
C LEU A 294 -10.95 -20.47 -8.61
N ASN A 295 -10.49 -21.37 -9.47
CA ASN A 295 -9.16 -21.99 -9.36
C ASN A 295 -8.06 -20.94 -9.43
N GLN A 296 -8.18 -20.00 -10.36
CA GLN A 296 -7.25 -18.89 -10.53
C GLN A 296 -7.30 -17.92 -9.33
N ILE A 297 -8.48 -17.58 -8.81
CA ILE A 297 -8.64 -16.76 -7.60
C ILE A 297 -7.92 -17.42 -6.42
N TRP A 298 -8.16 -18.72 -6.18
CA TRP A 298 -7.51 -19.44 -5.09
C TRP A 298 -5.99 -19.44 -5.24
N ALA A 299 -5.48 -19.72 -6.44
CA ALA A 299 -4.05 -19.77 -6.74
C ALA A 299 -3.35 -18.41 -6.57
N VAL A 300 -3.99 -17.31 -6.99
CA VAL A 300 -3.46 -15.95 -6.78
C VAL A 300 -3.40 -15.60 -5.29
N GLY A 301 -4.41 -15.99 -4.51
CA GLY A 301 -4.40 -15.77 -3.06
C GLY A 301 -3.30 -16.55 -2.35
N ALA A 302 -3.10 -17.82 -2.71
CA ALA A 302 -2.00 -18.64 -2.20
C ALA A 302 -0.63 -18.09 -2.59
N ARG A 303 -0.47 -17.64 -3.85
CA ARG A 303 0.75 -16.98 -4.33
C ARG A 303 1.05 -15.70 -3.58
N LYS A 304 0.03 -14.89 -3.30
CA LYS A 304 0.16 -13.68 -2.49
C LYS A 304 0.69 -14.02 -1.09
N ILE A 305 0.14 -15.06 -0.44
CA ILE A 305 0.59 -15.45 0.91
C ILE A 305 2.09 -15.74 0.95
N GLN A 306 2.61 -16.52 -0.02
CA GLN A 306 4.06 -16.77 -0.13
C GLN A 306 4.88 -15.46 -0.25
N MET A 307 4.32 -14.41 -0.86
CA MET A 307 4.99 -13.12 -1.02
C MET A 307 4.97 -12.25 0.26
N THR A 308 4.13 -12.57 1.23
CA THR A 308 3.99 -11.88 2.52
C THR A 308 4.65 -12.62 3.69
N GLU A 309 5.15 -13.84 3.46
CA GLU A 309 5.82 -14.68 4.48
C GLU A 309 7.34 -14.49 4.43
N VAL A 310 7.91 -13.75 5.39
CA VAL A 310 9.35 -13.44 5.45
C VAL A 310 10.08 -14.43 6.37
N PRO A 311 11.00 -15.27 5.85
CA PRO A 311 11.75 -16.22 6.68
C PRO A 311 12.62 -15.53 7.71
N LYS A 312 12.90 -16.19 8.83
CA LYS A 312 13.84 -15.71 9.86
C LYS A 312 15.22 -15.40 9.27
N ASN A 313 15.85 -14.33 9.74
CA ASN A 313 17.21 -13.90 9.36
C ASN A 313 17.39 -13.62 7.85
N ASN A 314 16.33 -13.18 7.18
CA ASN A 314 16.30 -13.03 5.72
C ASN A 314 16.42 -11.57 5.26
N LEU A 315 16.21 -10.61 6.17
CA LEU A 315 16.48 -9.20 5.89
C LEU A 315 17.98 -8.88 6.07
N PRO A 316 18.59 -8.11 5.15
CA PRO A 316 19.96 -7.63 5.31
C PRO A 316 20.03 -6.51 6.35
N ASP A 317 21.21 -6.31 6.93
CA ASP A 317 21.50 -5.10 7.70
C ASP A 317 21.25 -3.86 6.82
N PHE A 318 20.59 -2.84 7.36
CA PHE A 318 20.16 -1.67 6.60
C PHE A 318 21.31 -0.74 6.22
N LEU A 319 22.19 -0.46 7.19
CA LEU A 319 23.37 0.38 7.01
C LEU A 319 24.63 -0.49 6.98
N GLU A 320 25.63 -0.07 6.21
CA GLU A 320 26.95 -0.70 6.23
C GLU A 320 27.76 -0.11 7.37
N VAL A 321 28.26 -0.96 8.27
CA VAL A 321 29.00 -0.51 9.46
C VAL A 321 30.47 -0.90 9.35
N THR A 322 31.34 0.07 9.58
CA THR A 322 32.80 -0.09 9.57
C THR A 322 33.40 0.46 10.88
N ALA A 323 34.70 0.23 11.09
CA ALA A 323 35.42 0.83 12.21
C ALA A 323 35.41 2.39 12.18
N ASP A 324 35.18 2.99 11.02
CA ASP A 324 35.08 4.44 10.84
C ASP A 324 33.69 5.00 11.21
N GLY A 325 32.65 4.15 11.22
CA GLY A 325 31.25 4.52 11.46
C GLY A 325 30.25 3.79 10.56
N ALA A 326 28.99 4.19 10.66
CA ALA A 326 27.87 3.66 9.88
C ALA A 326 27.64 4.50 8.60
N LEU A 327 27.71 3.85 7.44
CA LEU A 327 27.49 4.45 6.14
C LEU A 327 26.00 4.44 5.77
N ALA A 328 25.45 5.61 5.49
CA ALA A 328 24.15 5.79 4.85
C ALA A 328 24.34 6.29 3.41
N GLU A 329 23.68 5.63 2.47
CA GLU A 329 23.72 5.94 1.04
C GLU A 329 22.30 5.87 0.49
N SER A 330 21.72 7.02 0.12
CA SER A 330 20.35 7.12 -0.39
C SER A 330 19.36 6.23 0.38
N VAL A 331 19.23 6.47 1.69
CA VAL A 331 18.33 5.70 2.57
C VAL A 331 17.62 6.64 3.52
N ALA A 332 16.31 6.46 3.67
CA ALA A 332 15.55 7.17 4.68
C ALA A 332 16.01 6.76 6.09
N PRO A 333 16.12 7.70 7.03
CA PRO A 333 16.47 7.38 8.40
C PRO A 333 15.49 6.40 9.03
N GLN A 334 16.02 5.43 9.79
CA GLN A 334 15.22 4.59 10.69
C GLN A 334 15.36 5.09 12.12
N VAL A 335 14.29 4.98 12.89
CA VAL A 335 14.16 5.64 14.19
C VAL A 335 14.54 4.74 15.36
N LEU A 336 14.96 5.34 16.48
CA LEU A 336 15.18 4.62 17.73
C LEU A 336 13.87 3.97 18.22
N GLY A 337 13.93 2.66 18.43
CA GLY A 337 12.80 1.77 18.40
C GLY A 337 12.32 1.23 19.75
N SER A 338 12.03 2.10 20.72
CA SER A 338 11.40 1.70 21.99
C SER A 338 10.09 2.46 22.22
N ALA A 339 9.19 1.90 23.04
CA ALA A 339 7.92 2.57 23.35
C ALA A 339 8.13 3.94 24.04
N VAL A 340 9.18 4.05 24.87
CA VAL A 340 9.59 5.33 25.47
C VAL A 340 10.12 6.27 24.39
N ALA A 341 10.96 5.78 23.49
CA ALA A 341 11.52 6.60 22.40
C ALA A 341 10.41 7.14 21.47
N ALA A 342 9.41 6.32 21.16
CA ALA A 342 8.27 6.69 20.33
C ALA A 342 7.39 7.81 20.92
N GLN A 343 7.53 8.12 22.21
CA GLN A 343 6.75 9.16 22.91
C GLN A 343 7.59 10.39 23.30
N LEU A 344 8.85 10.45 22.88
CA LEU A 344 9.73 11.58 23.22
C LEU A 344 9.17 12.89 22.67
N LEU A 345 9.08 13.89 23.55
CA LEU A 345 8.65 15.25 23.20
C LEU A 345 9.82 16.23 23.10
N GLN A 346 10.89 15.99 23.85
CA GLN A 346 12.02 16.90 23.97
C GLN A 346 13.32 16.12 24.18
N TYR A 347 14.39 16.52 23.48
CA TYR A 347 15.72 15.93 23.63
C TYR A 347 16.79 16.77 22.92
N ASP A 348 18.02 16.63 23.38
CA ASP A 348 19.23 17.08 22.72
C ASP A 348 19.93 15.89 22.06
N LEU A 349 19.96 15.89 20.74
CA LEU A 349 20.64 14.91 19.90
C LEU A 349 22.01 15.45 19.47
N THR A 350 23.05 14.63 19.54
CA THR A 350 24.39 14.96 19.03
C THR A 350 24.94 13.77 18.26
N PHE A 351 25.54 14.02 17.10
CA PHE A 351 26.28 13.02 16.33
C PHE A 351 27.40 13.65 15.53
N GLN A 352 28.34 12.83 15.08
CA GLN A 352 29.35 13.22 14.10
C GLN A 352 29.01 12.63 12.75
N VAL A 353 29.18 13.44 11.69
CA VAL A 353 28.93 13.03 10.31
C VAL A 353 30.12 13.40 9.43
N LYS A 354 30.45 12.51 8.49
CA LYS A 354 31.43 12.70 7.43
C LYS A 354 30.72 12.61 6.09
N PRO A 355 30.31 13.73 5.48
CA PRO A 355 29.67 13.74 4.17
C PRO A 355 30.66 13.26 3.11
N LEU A 356 30.27 12.29 2.28
CA LEU A 356 31.09 11.73 1.21
C LEU A 356 30.62 12.18 -0.18
N VAL A 357 29.30 12.29 -0.37
CA VAL A 357 28.69 12.80 -1.61
C VAL A 357 27.45 13.62 -1.25
N GLY A 358 27.30 14.82 -1.82
CA GLY A 358 26.10 15.65 -1.71
C GLY A 358 25.89 16.29 -0.33
N GLY A 359 25.58 15.46 0.66
CA GLY A 359 25.19 15.90 1.99
C GLY A 359 24.81 14.74 2.91
N PHE A 360 23.93 15.00 3.86
CA PHE A 360 23.43 13.99 4.81
C PHE A 360 22.01 14.34 5.27
N ALA A 361 21.34 13.39 5.91
CA ALA A 361 20.00 13.61 6.44
C ALA A 361 19.79 12.92 7.79
N PHE A 362 18.77 13.37 8.52
CA PHE A 362 18.34 12.76 9.78
C PHE A 362 16.88 13.11 10.01
N THR A 363 16.22 12.38 10.92
CA THR A 363 14.83 12.65 11.30
C THR A 363 14.78 12.92 12.79
N VAL A 364 13.85 13.79 13.20
CA VAL A 364 13.45 14.00 14.59
C VAL A 364 11.92 13.94 14.69
N LEU A 365 11.39 13.79 15.90
CA LEU A 365 9.95 13.68 16.18
C LEU A 365 9.28 12.63 15.28
N SER A 366 9.94 11.49 15.15
CA SER A 366 9.55 10.46 14.19
C SER A 366 8.96 9.24 14.91
N ASP A 367 7.80 8.79 14.43
CA ASP A 367 7.14 7.60 14.94
C ASP A 367 7.85 6.31 14.49
N THR A 368 7.39 5.17 15.00
CA THR A 368 7.99 3.86 14.68
C THR A 368 7.79 3.43 13.23
N GLN A 369 6.93 4.10 12.47
CA GLN A 369 6.76 3.92 11.02
C GLN A 369 7.70 4.82 10.21
N ASN A 370 8.52 5.65 10.88
CA ASN A 370 9.45 6.64 10.35
C ASN A 370 8.81 7.94 9.83
N SER A 371 7.52 8.19 10.10
CA SER A 371 6.94 9.50 9.79
C SER A 371 7.32 10.50 10.88
N GLY A 372 8.08 11.54 10.52
CA GLY A 372 8.53 12.57 11.46
C GLY A 372 8.80 13.92 10.80
N ILE A 373 9.79 14.64 11.33
CA ILE A 373 10.39 15.82 10.70
C ILE A 373 11.74 15.40 10.11
N TYR A 374 11.75 15.20 8.79
CA TYR A 374 12.93 14.84 8.03
C TYR A 374 13.73 16.10 7.73
N ILE A 375 15.02 16.10 8.06
CA ILE A 375 15.93 17.22 7.84
C ILE A 375 17.01 16.77 6.85
N SER A 376 17.05 17.44 5.71
CA SER A 376 18.06 17.27 4.66
C SER A 376 19.06 18.41 4.72
N CYS A 377 20.36 18.09 4.84
CA CYS A 377 21.45 19.04 4.67
C CYS A 377 22.12 18.75 3.33
N ASP A 378 21.91 19.65 2.36
CA ASP A 378 22.51 19.62 1.03
C ASP A 378 23.70 20.58 1.00
N ILE A 379 24.90 20.02 1.12
CA ILE A 379 26.14 20.80 1.21
C ILE A 379 26.49 21.38 -0.16
N VAL A 380 26.20 20.65 -1.24
CA VAL A 380 26.51 21.08 -2.62
C VAL A 380 25.73 22.33 -2.98
N ASN A 381 24.45 22.38 -2.63
CA ASN A 381 23.61 23.56 -2.87
C ASN A 381 23.64 24.57 -1.73
N GLY A 382 24.38 24.31 -0.64
CA GLY A 382 24.50 25.20 0.49
C GLY A 382 23.18 25.39 1.24
N LYS A 383 22.35 24.34 1.38
CA LYS A 383 21.01 24.42 1.96
C LYS A 383 20.77 23.40 3.06
N ILE A 384 19.85 23.75 3.97
CA ILE A 384 19.26 22.82 4.93
C ILE A 384 17.74 23.03 4.96
N ALA A 385 16.98 21.95 4.85
CA ALA A 385 15.53 22.00 4.76
C ALA A 385 14.87 20.91 5.61
N ALA A 386 13.68 21.22 6.12
CA ALA A 386 12.86 20.33 6.94
C ALA A 386 11.56 19.98 6.20
N TYR A 387 11.14 18.72 6.31
CA TYR A 387 10.00 18.14 5.61
C TYR A 387 9.13 17.33 6.58
N ALA A 388 7.81 17.38 6.40
CA ALA A 388 6.84 16.61 7.19
C ALA A 388 6.67 15.20 6.60
N GLY A 389 7.41 14.23 7.12
CA GLY A 389 7.40 12.86 6.62
C GLY A 389 8.71 12.15 6.89
N SER A 390 9.21 11.41 5.90
CA SER A 390 10.39 10.54 6.04
C SER A 390 11.50 10.84 5.04
N THR A 391 11.24 11.65 4.01
CA THR A 391 12.17 11.97 2.92
C THR A 391 11.96 13.40 2.43
N GLN A 392 12.85 13.88 1.54
CA GLN A 392 12.70 15.19 0.90
C GLN A 392 11.52 15.29 -0.10
N GLU A 393 10.90 14.17 -0.46
CA GLU A 393 9.72 14.15 -1.36
C GLU A 393 8.41 14.41 -0.61
N ASN A 394 8.49 14.51 0.73
CA ASN A 394 7.36 14.91 1.54
C ASN A 394 7.19 16.43 1.57
N GLU A 395 6.11 16.92 2.19
CA GLU A 395 5.79 18.34 2.26
C GLU A 395 6.94 19.13 2.92
N GLN A 396 7.51 20.10 2.18
CA GLN A 396 8.56 20.96 2.72
C GLN A 396 7.95 21.96 3.70
N LEU A 397 8.46 21.97 4.93
CA LEU A 397 8.02 22.90 5.96
C LEU A 397 8.77 24.22 5.86
N GLN A 398 10.10 24.15 5.87
CA GLN A 398 11.00 25.32 5.84
C GLN A 398 12.34 24.94 5.19
N SER A 399 12.99 25.91 4.55
CA SER A 399 14.33 25.80 3.97
C SER A 399 15.16 27.02 4.34
N PHE A 400 16.45 26.81 4.59
CA PHE A 400 17.42 27.84 4.96
C PHE A 400 18.70 27.69 4.14
N ASP A 401 19.34 28.81 3.84
CA ASP A 401 20.71 28.79 3.32
C ASP A 401 21.68 28.51 4.47
N LEU A 402 22.68 27.66 4.21
CA LEU A 402 23.75 27.42 5.17
C LEU A 402 24.54 28.73 5.38
N PRO A 403 24.87 29.09 6.63
CA PRO A 403 25.62 30.31 6.91
C PRO A 403 26.91 30.39 6.11
N SER A 404 27.23 31.56 5.55
CA SER A 404 28.43 31.75 4.71
C SER A 404 29.76 31.50 5.45
N ASN A 405 29.75 31.57 6.77
CA ASN A 405 30.85 31.26 7.67
C ASN A 405 30.92 29.79 8.10
N LEU A 406 29.89 28.99 7.80
CA LEU A 406 29.87 27.55 8.02
C LEU A 406 30.45 26.85 6.79
N THR A 407 31.67 26.35 6.89
CA THR A 407 32.29 25.52 5.84
C THR A 407 32.17 24.04 6.21
N ILE A 408 31.26 23.34 5.55
CA ILE A 408 31.14 21.88 5.68
C ILE A 408 32.01 21.23 4.61
N ALA A 409 33.15 20.68 5.01
CA ALA A 409 34.12 20.08 4.10
C ALA A 409 33.74 18.62 3.82
N MET A 410 33.68 18.25 2.54
CA MET A 410 33.52 16.85 2.16
C MET A 410 34.69 16.01 2.70
N GLU A 411 34.41 14.74 2.97
CA GLU A 411 35.36 13.76 3.55
C GLU A 411 35.94 14.14 4.92
N SER A 412 35.40 15.17 5.58
CA SER A 412 35.82 15.63 6.91
C SER A 412 34.72 15.41 7.96
N TRP A 413 35.12 15.27 9.22
CA TRP A 413 34.17 15.07 10.32
C TRP A 413 33.59 16.40 10.83
N HIS A 414 32.27 16.46 10.90
CA HIS A 414 31.51 17.59 11.42
C HIS A 414 30.65 17.14 12.60
N THR A 415 30.49 18.01 13.60
CA THR A 415 29.64 17.74 14.76
C THR A 415 28.29 18.43 14.58
N VAL A 416 27.22 17.65 14.58
CA VAL A 416 25.84 18.15 14.50
C VAL A 416 25.19 18.03 15.87
N ARG A 417 24.55 19.10 16.32
CA ARG A 417 23.71 19.09 17.52
C ARG A 417 22.31 19.56 17.15
N VAL A 418 21.31 18.84 17.62
CA VAL A 418 19.89 19.13 17.38
C VAL A 418 19.19 19.22 18.73
N THR A 419 18.55 20.35 18.99
CA THR A 419 17.67 20.52 20.16
C THR A 419 16.24 20.48 19.68
N VAL A 420 15.45 19.58 20.27
CA VAL A 420 14.04 19.39 19.98
C VAL A 420 13.24 19.74 21.23
N ALA A 421 12.26 20.62 21.08
CA ALA A 421 11.35 21.04 22.14
C ALA A 421 9.91 21.11 21.60
N ILE A 422 9.24 19.96 21.54
CA ILE A 422 7.85 19.79 21.04
C ILE A 422 7.70 20.24 19.58
N THR A 423 7.50 21.54 19.35
CA THR A 423 7.35 22.16 18.03
C THR A 423 8.66 22.75 17.53
N ASP A 424 9.53 23.15 18.44
CA ASP A 424 10.74 23.91 18.14
C ASP A 424 11.91 22.98 17.86
N ILE A 425 12.62 23.24 16.76
CA ILE A 425 13.77 22.48 16.33
C ILE A 425 14.91 23.44 16.03
N LYS A 426 16.06 23.22 16.65
CA LYS A 426 17.30 23.95 16.39
C LYS A 426 18.41 22.98 15.99
N VAL A 427 19.09 23.26 14.88
CA VAL A 427 20.24 22.49 14.39
C VAL A 427 21.46 23.39 14.36
N THR A 428 22.56 22.90 14.94
CA THR A 428 23.88 23.52 14.83
C THR A 428 24.88 22.55 14.21
N ILE A 429 25.78 23.07 13.39
CA ILE A 429 26.84 22.31 12.73
C ILE A 429 28.16 23.00 13.07
N ASP A 430 29.08 22.28 13.72
CA ASP A 430 30.35 22.79 14.24
C ASP A 430 30.21 24.06 15.11
N GLY A 431 29.08 24.15 15.83
CA GLY A 431 28.76 25.28 16.70
C GLY A 431 28.13 26.48 16.01
N TRP A 432 27.93 26.45 14.69
CA TRP A 432 27.17 27.47 13.96
C TRP A 432 25.69 27.07 13.83
N ASP A 433 24.80 28.04 14.02
CA ASP A 433 23.35 27.85 13.83
C ASP A 433 23.06 27.62 12.35
N ALA A 434 22.65 26.41 11.98
CA ALA A 434 22.33 26.04 10.60
C ALA A 434 20.82 26.14 10.31
N LEU A 435 19.98 25.79 11.29
CA LEU A 435 18.53 25.84 11.17
C LEU A 435 17.91 26.14 12.54
N THR A 436 16.89 26.99 12.58
CA THR A 436 16.04 27.20 13.76
C THR A 436 14.62 27.43 13.28
N MET A 437 13.70 26.57 13.71
CA MET A 437 12.32 26.58 13.23
C MET A 437 11.33 26.17 14.32
N SER A 438 10.05 26.42 14.05
CA SER A 438 8.92 25.87 14.79
C SER A 438 7.94 25.25 13.78
N GLN A 439 7.36 24.10 14.11
CA GLN A 439 6.39 23.40 13.27
C GLN A 439 5.37 22.61 14.10
N THR A 440 4.21 22.31 13.51
CA THR A 440 3.12 21.58 14.17
C THR A 440 2.74 20.28 13.45
N ALA A 441 3.45 19.91 12.39
CA ALA A 441 3.21 18.69 11.63
C ALA A 441 3.42 17.43 12.48
N ARG A 442 4.43 17.44 13.36
CA ARG A 442 4.72 16.35 14.32
C ARG A 442 5.20 16.93 15.64
N VAL A 443 4.77 16.38 16.77
CA VAL A 443 5.10 16.95 18.11
C VAL A 443 5.69 15.93 19.07
N PHE A 444 5.82 14.67 18.65
CA PHE A 444 6.38 13.58 19.43
C PHE A 444 7.14 12.61 18.52
N GLY A 445 8.01 11.80 19.10
CA GLY A 445 8.72 10.72 18.42
C GLY A 445 10.24 10.82 18.57
N SER A 446 10.93 9.75 18.20
CA SER A 446 12.37 9.64 18.35
C SER A 446 13.10 10.22 17.13
N PHE A 447 14.31 9.75 16.89
CA PHE A 447 15.24 10.29 15.91
C PHE A 447 15.94 9.16 15.16
N GLY A 448 16.48 9.49 13.99
CA GLY A 448 17.20 8.55 13.12
C GLY A 448 18.22 9.26 12.23
N ILE A 449 19.17 8.50 11.67
CA ILE A 449 20.19 9.00 10.72
C ILE A 449 20.01 8.35 9.34
N GLY A 450 20.32 9.08 8.27
CA GLY A 450 20.19 8.59 6.90
C GLY A 450 20.83 9.51 5.86
N ALA A 451 20.42 9.35 4.61
CA ALA A 451 20.92 10.16 3.51
C ALA A 451 19.83 10.38 2.45
N SER A 452 19.66 11.63 2.04
CA SER A 452 18.80 12.03 0.92
C SER A 452 19.17 11.29 -0.36
N PHE A 453 18.24 11.22 -1.32
CA PHE A 453 18.52 10.61 -2.62
C PHE A 453 19.79 11.19 -3.27
N GLY A 454 20.72 10.32 -3.66
CA GLY A 454 22.01 10.69 -4.24
C GLY A 454 23.08 11.12 -3.23
N HIS A 455 22.75 11.25 -1.94
CA HIS A 455 23.69 11.61 -0.88
C HIS A 455 24.32 10.37 -0.24
N ARG A 456 25.54 10.54 0.28
CA ARG A 456 26.31 9.51 1.00
C ARG A 456 27.05 10.13 2.18
N ALA A 457 26.91 9.56 3.37
CA ALA A 457 27.58 10.05 4.57
C ALA A 457 27.88 8.94 5.57
N VAL A 458 28.96 9.09 6.35
CA VAL A 458 29.30 8.18 7.46
C VAL A 458 28.99 8.85 8.79
N PHE A 459 28.34 8.14 9.69
CA PHE A 459 27.93 8.64 11.01
C PHE A 459 28.66 7.91 12.14
N ARG A 460 28.99 8.63 13.21
CA ARG A 460 29.53 8.05 14.46
C ARG A 460 29.18 8.89 15.69
N ASN A 461 29.40 8.31 16.87
CA ASN A 461 29.26 8.98 18.16
C ASN A 461 27.87 9.63 18.34
N LEU A 462 26.81 8.84 18.18
CA LEU A 462 25.43 9.27 18.37
C LEU A 462 25.08 9.28 19.85
N SER A 463 24.51 10.36 20.35
CA SER A 463 24.02 10.47 21.73
C SER A 463 22.78 11.35 21.81
N ALA A 464 21.84 10.98 22.67
CA ALA A 464 20.65 11.75 22.96
C ALA A 464 20.42 11.82 24.47
N TYR A 465 20.07 13.02 24.95
CA TYR A 465 19.78 13.30 26.35
C TYR A 465 18.49 14.11 26.46
N SER A 466 17.71 13.88 27.51
CA SER A 466 16.59 14.77 27.84
C SER A 466 17.12 16.11 28.37
N PRO A 467 16.27 17.16 28.41
CA PRO A 467 16.67 18.48 28.90
C PRO A 467 17.20 18.51 30.35
N ASP A 468 16.84 17.52 31.17
CA ASP A 468 17.34 17.35 32.55
C ASP A 468 18.69 16.61 32.64
N GLY A 469 19.27 16.21 31.51
CA GLY A 469 20.52 15.49 31.41
C GLY A 469 20.40 13.96 31.53
N THR A 470 19.18 13.40 31.60
CA THR A 470 19.00 11.95 31.61
C THR A 470 19.37 11.36 30.24
N LYS A 471 20.19 10.30 30.23
CA LYS A 471 20.62 9.64 29.00
C LYS A 471 19.45 8.88 28.38
N ILE A 472 19.09 9.24 27.14
CA ILE A 472 18.12 8.51 26.32
C ILE A 472 18.83 7.41 25.53
N TYR A 473 19.91 7.76 24.84
CA TYR A 473 20.68 6.83 24.00
C TYR A 473 22.12 7.27 23.83
N SER A 474 23.06 6.34 23.68
CA SER A 474 24.44 6.65 23.29
C SER A 474 25.12 5.44 22.67
N HIS A 475 25.73 5.61 21.49
CA HIS A 475 26.45 4.55 20.79
C HIS A 475 27.55 5.13 19.86
N PRO A 476 28.73 4.49 19.73
CA PRO A 476 29.78 4.95 18.82
C PRO A 476 29.45 4.77 17.33
N LEU A 477 28.54 3.84 16.99
CA LEU A 477 28.15 3.44 15.63
C LEU A 477 29.29 2.81 14.79
N THR A 478 30.28 2.21 15.45
CA THR A 478 31.45 1.58 14.82
C THR A 478 31.36 0.04 14.74
N ASP A 479 30.23 -0.52 15.17
CA ASP A 479 29.90 -1.95 15.15
C ASP A 479 28.39 -2.11 15.00
N THR A 480 27.92 -3.30 14.64
CA THR A 480 26.51 -3.55 14.25
C THR A 480 25.53 -3.65 15.41
N SER A 481 25.96 -3.58 16.68
CA SER A 481 25.08 -3.82 17.83
C SER A 481 23.96 -2.78 18.01
N PHE A 482 24.07 -1.61 17.37
CA PHE A 482 23.00 -0.60 17.37
C PHE A 482 21.89 -0.87 16.34
N LEU A 483 22.12 -1.68 15.31
CA LEU A 483 21.15 -1.85 14.23
C LEU A 483 19.77 -2.33 14.74
N PRO A 484 19.67 -3.31 15.66
CA PRO A 484 18.38 -3.71 16.21
C PRO A 484 17.66 -2.58 16.97
N HIS A 485 18.40 -1.67 17.61
CA HIS A 485 17.83 -0.54 18.36
C HIS A 485 17.09 0.45 17.46
N PHE A 486 17.39 0.46 16.15
CA PHE A 486 16.77 1.35 15.17
C PHE A 486 15.92 0.60 14.14
N PHE A 487 15.57 -0.67 14.40
CA PHE A 487 14.86 -1.52 13.43
C PHE A 487 15.62 -1.72 12.11
N MET A 488 16.95 -1.67 12.16
CA MET A 488 17.85 -1.75 10.99
C MET A 488 18.59 -3.09 10.87
N GLY A 489 18.38 -3.99 11.82
CA GLY A 489 18.96 -5.34 11.79
C GLY A 489 18.16 -6.30 10.91
N THR A 490 18.54 -7.56 10.98
CA THR A 490 17.73 -8.65 10.40
C THR A 490 16.45 -8.91 11.20
N ASN A 491 15.55 -9.74 10.67
CA ASN A 491 14.34 -10.18 11.37
C ASN A 491 14.61 -11.43 12.25
N PRO A 492 14.45 -11.35 13.58
CA PRO A 492 14.83 -12.44 14.49
C PRO A 492 13.87 -13.64 14.50
N ALA A 493 12.67 -13.48 13.93
CA ALA A 493 11.67 -14.52 13.75
C ALA A 493 11.15 -14.52 12.31
N ALA A 494 10.60 -15.66 11.89
CA ALA A 494 9.79 -15.69 10.68
C ALA A 494 8.51 -14.89 10.94
N ALA A 495 8.05 -14.12 9.96
CA ALA A 495 6.91 -13.23 10.16
C ALA A 495 6.11 -13.03 8.87
N MET A 496 4.80 -12.91 9.03
CA MET A 496 3.90 -12.38 8.02
C MET A 496 3.88 -10.84 8.06
N VAL A 497 3.85 -10.23 6.88
CA VAL A 497 3.73 -8.77 6.70
C VAL A 497 2.49 -8.41 5.88
N ASP A 498 2.10 -7.15 5.94
CA ASP A 498 0.98 -6.56 5.21
C ASP A 498 1.11 -6.74 3.69
N GLY A 499 2.22 -6.32 3.08
CA GLY A 499 2.41 -6.37 1.63
C GLY A 499 3.87 -6.59 1.23
N SER A 500 4.13 -6.93 -0.02
CA SER A 500 5.49 -7.31 -0.48
C SER A 500 6.27 -6.17 -1.17
N ARG A 501 5.62 -5.05 -1.49
CA ARG A 501 6.23 -3.89 -2.17
C ARG A 501 6.64 -2.77 -1.19
N ARG A 502 5.68 -2.26 -0.42
CA ARG A 502 5.87 -1.21 0.59
C ARG A 502 5.50 -1.73 1.97
N ASP A 503 5.80 -0.96 3.01
CA ASP A 503 5.60 -1.26 4.43
C ASP A 503 6.43 -2.47 4.86
N ARG A 504 5.97 -3.69 4.52
CA ARG A 504 6.51 -4.98 4.98
C ARG A 504 6.63 -5.00 6.50
N ILE A 505 5.57 -4.55 7.14
CA ILE A 505 5.42 -4.48 8.58
C ILE A 505 4.35 -5.52 8.95
N ALA A 506 4.48 -6.13 10.12
CA ALA A 506 3.39 -6.98 10.60
C ALA A 506 2.24 -6.06 11.06
N TYR A 507 1.03 -6.29 10.55
CA TYR A 507 -0.22 -5.67 11.02
C TYR A 507 -1.13 -6.74 11.63
N THR A 508 -1.73 -6.47 12.80
CA THR A 508 -2.56 -7.48 13.48
C THR A 508 -3.86 -7.77 12.73
N GLY A 509 -4.46 -6.76 12.08
CA GLY A 509 -5.65 -6.92 11.25
C GLY A 509 -5.39 -7.80 10.03
N ASP A 510 -4.26 -7.61 9.37
CA ASP A 510 -3.84 -8.43 8.22
C ASP A 510 -3.65 -9.90 8.58
N LEU A 511 -3.15 -10.20 9.79
CA LEU A 511 -2.94 -11.57 10.25
C LEU A 511 -4.24 -12.38 10.30
N ASP A 512 -5.39 -11.76 10.56
CA ASP A 512 -6.69 -12.44 10.59
C ASP A 512 -7.03 -13.07 9.22
N ILE A 513 -6.94 -12.26 8.16
CA ILE A 513 -7.24 -12.73 6.80
C ILE A 513 -6.08 -13.53 6.21
N ALA A 514 -4.85 -13.02 6.33
CA ALA A 514 -3.69 -13.66 5.76
C ALA A 514 -3.37 -14.99 6.47
N GLY A 515 -3.51 -15.05 7.79
CA GLY A 515 -3.31 -16.27 8.57
C GLY A 515 -4.28 -17.37 8.14
N GLY A 516 -5.58 -17.06 8.03
CA GLY A 516 -6.57 -18.03 7.55
C GLY A 516 -6.24 -18.59 6.15
N ALA A 517 -5.81 -17.72 5.23
CA ALA A 517 -5.38 -18.15 3.90
C ALA A 517 -4.08 -18.99 3.94
N ALA A 518 -3.13 -18.68 4.82
CA ALA A 518 -1.91 -19.46 5.00
C ALA A 518 -2.19 -20.87 5.55
N LEU A 519 -3.09 -21.01 6.53
CA LEU A 519 -3.48 -22.30 7.12
C LEU A 519 -3.96 -23.33 6.07
N VAL A 520 -4.65 -22.86 5.02
CA VAL A 520 -5.21 -23.73 3.98
C VAL A 520 -4.33 -23.84 2.72
N SER A 521 -3.23 -23.09 2.61
CA SER A 521 -2.39 -23.05 1.41
C SER A 521 -0.93 -23.38 1.70
N THR A 522 -0.12 -22.39 2.12
CA THR A 522 1.31 -22.56 2.41
C THR A 522 1.56 -23.42 3.65
N HIS A 523 0.58 -23.51 4.55
CA HIS A 523 0.74 -24.07 5.89
C HIS A 523 1.92 -23.47 6.64
N GLY A 524 2.18 -22.18 6.42
CA GLY A 524 3.27 -21.40 7.00
C GLY A 524 3.10 -21.10 8.50
N LEU A 525 2.92 -22.15 9.31
CA LEU A 525 2.68 -22.03 10.76
C LEU A 525 3.79 -21.26 11.47
N GLU A 526 5.04 -21.38 11.03
CA GLU A 526 6.17 -20.64 11.59
C GLU A 526 6.05 -19.12 11.41
N TYR A 527 5.43 -18.66 10.31
CA TYR A 527 5.21 -17.23 10.06
C TYR A 527 4.04 -16.71 10.90
N ILE A 528 2.95 -17.49 10.98
CA ILE A 528 1.79 -17.15 11.83
C ILE A 528 2.24 -17.06 13.29
N MET A 529 2.87 -18.12 13.80
CA MET A 529 3.31 -18.20 15.20
C MET A 529 4.38 -17.16 15.52
N GLY A 530 5.37 -16.94 14.64
CA GLY A 530 6.39 -15.91 14.85
C GLY A 530 5.80 -14.49 14.88
N THR A 531 4.82 -14.20 14.03
CA THR A 531 4.06 -12.93 14.08
C THR A 531 3.18 -12.84 15.33
N SER A 532 2.50 -13.92 15.73
CA SER A 532 1.73 -13.98 16.97
C SER A 532 2.62 -13.70 18.19
N ASP A 533 3.78 -14.34 18.30
CA ASP A 533 4.72 -14.13 19.41
C ASP A 533 5.16 -12.66 19.49
N LEU A 534 5.45 -12.05 18.33
CA LEU A 534 5.76 -10.63 18.25
C LEU A 534 4.60 -9.80 18.80
N PHE A 535 3.38 -9.91 18.25
CA PHE A 535 2.24 -9.12 18.73
C PHE A 535 1.83 -9.39 20.16
N GLY A 536 1.90 -10.65 20.61
CA GLY A 536 1.58 -11.05 21.97
C GLY A 536 2.49 -10.37 23.00
N SER A 537 3.70 -9.98 22.60
CA SER A 537 4.61 -9.19 23.44
C SER A 537 4.33 -7.68 23.41
N TYR A 538 3.61 -7.18 22.40
CA TYR A 538 3.25 -5.76 22.22
C TYR A 538 1.89 -5.47 22.88
N GLN A 539 1.61 -6.15 23.99
CA GLN A 539 0.43 -5.90 24.80
C GLN A 539 0.67 -4.69 25.71
N ALA A 540 -0.26 -3.75 25.67
CA ALA A 540 -0.26 -2.59 26.54
C ALA A 540 -0.71 -2.95 27.97
N THR A 541 -0.32 -2.15 28.96
CA THR A 541 -0.70 -2.35 30.37
C THR A 541 -2.22 -2.45 30.58
N PRO A 542 -3.10 -1.71 29.86
CA PRO A 542 -4.54 -1.86 30.03
C PRO A 542 -5.10 -3.18 29.48
N GLY A 543 -4.48 -3.80 28.47
CA GLY A 543 -4.89 -5.10 27.93
C GLY A 543 -4.94 -5.19 26.40
N PHE A 544 -5.14 -4.07 25.70
CA PHE A 544 -5.12 -4.03 24.22
C PHE A 544 -3.70 -4.16 23.65
N PHE A 545 -3.61 -4.34 22.33
CA PHE A 545 -2.35 -4.57 21.61
C PHE A 545 -2.01 -3.39 20.72
N ILE A 546 -0.72 -3.15 20.49
CA ILE A 546 -0.24 -2.22 19.46
C ILE A 546 -0.48 -2.87 18.08
N PRO A 547 -1.01 -2.12 17.09
CA PRO A 547 -1.58 -2.75 15.90
C PRO A 547 -0.53 -3.13 14.86
N THR A 548 0.71 -2.65 15.01
CA THR A 548 1.80 -2.85 14.07
C THR A 548 3.12 -3.15 14.75
N ALA A 549 3.96 -3.94 14.09
CA ALA A 549 5.34 -4.17 14.51
C ALA A 549 6.25 -4.37 13.28
N LYS A 550 7.33 -3.61 13.18
CA LYS A 550 8.43 -3.90 12.24
C LYS A 550 9.04 -5.25 12.58
N ILE A 551 9.21 -6.10 11.58
CA ILE A 551 9.65 -7.49 11.76
C ILE A 551 11.13 -7.64 12.12
N GLN A 552 11.92 -6.56 12.10
CA GLN A 552 13.27 -6.47 12.66
C GLN A 552 13.32 -6.53 14.19
N GLN A 553 12.17 -6.37 14.83
CA GLN A 553 12.07 -6.36 16.28
C GLN A 553 11.99 -7.77 16.83
N ALA A 554 12.61 -7.99 18.00
CA ALA A 554 12.36 -9.17 18.81
C ALA A 554 11.12 -8.96 19.68
N PRO A 555 10.44 -10.04 20.11
CA PRO A 555 9.40 -9.94 21.13
C PRO A 555 9.90 -9.23 22.39
N LEU A 556 9.05 -8.38 22.97
CA LEU A 556 9.35 -7.61 24.18
C LEU A 556 9.23 -8.48 25.45
N GLU A 557 10.10 -8.23 26.42
CA GLU A 557 10.08 -8.95 27.71
C GLU A 557 8.96 -8.49 28.66
N GLN A 558 8.50 -7.24 28.49
CA GLN A 558 7.53 -6.60 29.37
C GLN A 558 6.41 -5.96 28.56
N LYS A 559 5.24 -5.83 29.19
CA LYS A 559 4.12 -5.07 28.63
C LYS A 559 4.51 -3.62 28.42
N LEU A 560 3.89 -3.01 27.43
CA LEU A 560 4.09 -1.62 27.09
C LEU A 560 3.27 -0.72 28.01
N ASP A 561 3.92 0.20 28.73
CA ASP A 561 3.22 1.20 29.55
C ASP A 561 2.66 2.33 28.68
N VAL A 562 1.61 1.99 27.93
CA VAL A 562 0.97 2.86 26.95
C VAL A 562 -0.54 2.73 27.12
N ASN A 563 -1.26 3.84 27.05
CA ASN A 563 -2.71 3.91 27.26
C ASN A 563 -3.49 4.25 25.97
N ILE A 564 -2.91 3.97 24.80
CA ILE A 564 -3.45 4.24 23.46
C ILE A 564 -2.90 3.22 22.44
N THR A 565 -3.65 2.88 21.39
CA THR A 565 -3.21 1.98 20.30
C THR A 565 -3.44 2.54 18.88
N GLY A 566 -4.28 3.57 18.71
CA GLY A 566 -4.59 4.13 17.39
C GLY A 566 -5.63 3.33 16.60
N LEU A 567 -5.52 1.99 16.56
CA LEU A 567 -6.39 1.08 15.81
C LEU A 567 -6.96 0.00 16.73
N ILE A 568 -8.04 0.28 17.47
CA ILE A 568 -8.55 -0.69 18.45
C ILE A 568 -9.19 -1.93 17.83
N GLY A 569 -9.83 -1.80 16.66
CA GLY A 569 -10.41 -2.93 15.91
C GLY A 569 -9.40 -4.05 15.68
N TYR A 570 -8.15 -3.66 15.41
CA TYR A 570 -7.02 -4.53 15.13
C TYR A 570 -6.60 -5.39 16.34
N SER A 571 -6.92 -4.96 17.57
CA SER A 571 -6.75 -5.82 18.76
C SER A 571 -7.75 -6.98 18.76
N PHE A 572 -8.99 -6.75 18.33
CA PHE A 572 -10.00 -7.81 18.22
C PHE A 572 -9.70 -8.77 17.06
N ASN A 573 -9.21 -8.26 15.92
CA ASN A 573 -8.73 -9.10 14.81
C ASN A 573 -7.54 -9.99 15.19
N LEU A 574 -6.67 -9.53 16.09
CA LEU A 574 -5.62 -10.39 16.61
C LEU A 574 -6.19 -11.58 17.38
N LEU A 575 -7.26 -11.37 18.15
CA LEU A 575 -7.88 -12.42 18.94
C LEU A 575 -8.51 -13.50 18.06
N THR A 576 -9.21 -13.11 16.99
CA THR A 576 -9.78 -14.03 16.00
C THR A 576 -8.69 -14.82 15.27
N ALA A 577 -7.59 -14.17 14.87
CA ALA A 577 -6.45 -14.83 14.25
C ALA A 577 -5.79 -15.88 15.17
N VAL A 578 -5.59 -15.53 16.45
CA VAL A 578 -5.04 -16.42 17.48
C VAL A 578 -5.98 -17.60 17.76
N ALA A 579 -7.29 -17.35 17.85
CA ALA A 579 -8.29 -18.39 18.05
C ALA A 579 -8.33 -19.37 16.87
N SER A 580 -8.34 -18.88 15.63
CA SER A 580 -8.28 -19.71 14.41
C SER A 580 -7.01 -20.56 14.36
N THR A 581 -5.86 -19.98 14.71
CA THR A 581 -4.59 -20.70 14.80
C THR A 581 -4.64 -21.81 15.85
N TYR A 582 -5.28 -21.57 17.00
CA TYR A 582 -5.48 -22.61 18.01
C TYR A 582 -6.43 -23.71 17.53
N MET A 583 -7.54 -23.34 16.89
CA MET A 583 -8.48 -24.32 16.31
C MET A 583 -7.78 -25.22 15.28
N HIS A 584 -6.84 -24.69 14.50
CA HIS A 584 -6.06 -25.47 13.54
C HIS A 584 -4.99 -26.35 14.18
N THR A 585 -4.26 -25.83 15.19
CA THR A 585 -3.07 -26.50 15.74
C THR A 585 -3.36 -27.40 16.93
N GLY A 586 -4.41 -27.13 17.71
CA GLY A 586 -4.69 -27.85 18.97
C GLY A 586 -3.60 -27.67 20.04
N ASN A 587 -2.71 -26.69 19.89
CA ASN A 587 -1.57 -26.52 20.78
C ASN A 587 -2.00 -25.89 22.13
N VAL A 588 -2.18 -26.74 23.15
CA VAL A 588 -2.61 -26.31 24.49
C VAL A 588 -1.59 -25.38 25.16
N THR A 589 -0.28 -25.53 24.91
CA THR A 589 0.72 -24.59 25.45
C THR A 589 0.56 -23.19 24.84
N PHE A 590 0.21 -23.11 23.55
CA PHE A 590 -0.15 -21.85 22.90
C PHE A 590 -1.42 -21.25 23.53
N ALA A 591 -2.45 -22.07 23.79
CA ALA A 591 -3.66 -21.62 24.48
C ALA A 591 -3.36 -21.07 25.89
N GLN A 592 -2.56 -21.76 26.69
CA GLN A 592 -2.16 -21.32 28.02
C GLN A 592 -1.36 -20.01 28.01
N PHE A 593 -0.55 -19.78 26.97
CA PHE A 593 0.18 -18.52 26.81
C PHE A 593 -0.75 -17.36 26.43
N TRP A 594 -1.72 -17.60 25.55
CA TRP A 594 -2.60 -16.57 25.03
C TRP A 594 -3.82 -16.25 25.89
N ALA A 595 -4.40 -17.25 26.58
CA ALA A 595 -5.59 -17.07 27.41
C ALA A 595 -5.51 -15.86 28.37
N PRO A 596 -4.46 -15.65 29.18
CA PRO A 596 -4.38 -14.48 30.05
C PRO A 596 -4.26 -13.15 29.29
N LYS A 597 -3.72 -13.16 28.07
CA LYS A 597 -3.61 -11.97 27.21
C LYS A 597 -4.98 -11.62 26.60
N ILE A 598 -5.70 -12.64 26.13
CA ILE A 598 -7.07 -12.54 25.62
C ILE A 598 -7.98 -12.01 26.74
N GLN A 599 -7.93 -12.60 27.93
CA GLN A 599 -8.69 -12.15 29.10
C GLN A 599 -8.44 -10.66 29.37
N ALA A 600 -7.19 -10.21 29.41
CA ALA A 600 -6.88 -8.79 29.67
C ALA A 600 -7.48 -7.84 28.61
N MET A 601 -7.44 -8.20 27.33
CA MET A 601 -8.05 -7.41 26.26
C MET A 601 -9.58 -7.36 26.39
N LEU A 602 -10.22 -8.51 26.62
CA LEU A 602 -11.68 -8.60 26.74
C LEU A 602 -12.20 -7.93 28.01
N ASP A 603 -11.47 -8.01 29.13
CA ASP A 603 -11.81 -7.32 30.38
C ASP A 603 -11.69 -5.80 30.22
N TRP A 604 -10.65 -5.32 29.52
CA TRP A 604 -10.53 -3.91 29.18
C TRP A 604 -11.68 -3.43 28.28
N ALA A 605 -12.06 -4.23 27.26
CA ALA A 605 -13.15 -3.89 26.36
C ALA A 605 -14.48 -3.80 27.12
N ASP A 606 -14.77 -4.79 27.98
CA ASP A 606 -15.95 -4.77 28.85
C ASP A 606 -15.96 -3.55 29.77
N SER A 607 -14.81 -3.11 30.31
CA SER A 607 -14.74 -1.91 31.14
C SER A 607 -15.02 -0.61 30.39
N GLN A 608 -15.04 -0.62 29.04
CA GLN A 608 -15.47 0.52 28.21
C GLN A 608 -16.97 0.47 27.87
N THR A 609 -17.69 -0.56 28.30
CA THR A 609 -19.11 -0.76 27.99
C THR A 609 -19.97 0.18 28.83
N LEU A 610 -20.96 0.80 28.18
CA LEU A 610 -21.92 1.69 28.83
C LEU A 610 -23.03 0.89 29.53
N ASP A 611 -23.85 1.56 30.35
CA ASP A 611 -25.01 0.96 31.01
C ASP A 611 -26.03 0.34 30.02
N ASN A 612 -26.03 0.80 28.76
CA ASN A 612 -26.87 0.25 27.70
C ASN A 612 -26.29 -1.03 27.05
N GLY A 613 -25.15 -1.53 27.54
CA GLY A 613 -24.53 -2.78 27.08
C GLY A 613 -23.68 -2.66 25.81
N LEU A 614 -23.48 -1.46 25.27
CA LEU A 614 -22.65 -1.24 24.08
C LEU A 614 -21.24 -0.78 24.44
N PHE A 615 -20.25 -1.30 23.71
CA PHE A 615 -18.87 -0.86 23.77
C PHE A 615 -18.75 0.57 23.25
N ASN A 616 -18.08 1.42 24.02
CA ASN A 616 -17.96 2.85 23.74
C ASN A 616 -16.50 3.32 23.74
N LEU A 617 -16.09 3.94 22.64
CA LEU A 617 -14.79 4.60 22.52
C LEU A 617 -14.90 6.07 22.93
N SER A 618 -14.74 6.33 24.22
CA SER A 618 -14.75 7.70 24.77
C SER A 618 -13.58 8.56 24.26
N ASN A 619 -12.50 7.93 23.78
CA ASN A 619 -11.30 8.59 23.28
C ASN A 619 -11.08 8.26 21.80
N ALA A 620 -11.25 9.25 20.92
CA ALA A 620 -11.11 9.11 19.46
C ALA A 620 -9.72 8.62 19.01
N SER A 621 -8.70 8.77 19.85
CA SER A 621 -7.33 8.31 19.55
C SER A 621 -7.18 6.78 19.55
N PHE A 622 -8.23 6.03 19.89
CA PHE A 622 -8.34 4.59 19.70
C PHE A 622 -9.00 4.18 18.37
N GLY A 623 -9.76 5.09 17.75
CA GLY A 623 -10.76 4.76 16.74
C GLY A 623 -10.32 4.94 15.30
N GLY A 624 -9.02 4.85 15.02
CA GLY A 624 -8.55 4.58 13.67
C GLY A 624 -8.84 3.12 13.29
N ASP A 625 -8.70 2.83 11.99
CA ASP A 625 -9.13 1.56 11.40
C ASP A 625 -8.34 1.26 10.10
N TRP A 626 -8.63 0.15 9.40
CA TRP A 626 -7.90 -0.25 8.18
C TRP A 626 -7.93 0.83 7.09
N ASN A 627 -8.97 1.65 7.08
CA ASN A 627 -9.13 2.85 6.29
C ASN A 627 -8.48 4.07 6.96
N TYR A 628 -7.17 3.99 7.20
CA TYR A 628 -6.39 5.00 7.94
C TYR A 628 -6.43 6.42 7.33
N TYR A 629 -6.85 6.54 6.08
CA TYR A 629 -7.04 7.79 5.35
C TYR A 629 -8.41 8.46 5.62
N ASP A 630 -9.31 7.80 6.35
CA ASP A 630 -10.62 8.32 6.71
C ASP A 630 -10.64 8.96 8.11
N PRO A 631 -11.68 9.75 8.44
CA PRO A 631 -11.83 10.33 9.78
C PRO A 631 -11.84 9.29 10.91
N THR A 632 -11.19 9.61 12.03
CA THR A 632 -11.21 8.77 13.24
C THR A 632 -12.63 8.65 13.80
N GLN A 633 -12.98 7.44 14.24
CA GLN A 633 -14.31 7.14 14.80
C GLN A 633 -14.28 7.22 16.34
N SER A 634 -15.40 7.56 16.97
CA SER A 634 -15.51 7.59 18.44
C SER A 634 -16.96 7.41 18.90
N GLY A 635 -17.17 7.17 20.19
CA GLY A 635 -18.47 6.85 20.75
C GLY A 635 -18.84 5.37 20.56
N VAL A 636 -20.15 5.12 20.40
CA VAL A 636 -20.68 3.79 20.06
C VAL A 636 -20.59 3.60 18.55
N VAL A 637 -19.61 2.84 18.12
CA VAL A 637 -19.35 2.53 16.71
C VAL A 637 -19.76 1.08 16.43
N THR A 638 -20.69 0.88 15.49
CA THR A 638 -21.23 -0.46 15.17
C THR A 638 -20.13 -1.46 14.84
N LYS A 639 -19.17 -1.07 13.98
CA LYS A 639 -18.04 -1.93 13.60
C LYS A 639 -17.26 -2.48 14.79
N PHE A 640 -16.89 -1.61 15.75
CA PHE A 640 -16.12 -2.03 16.91
C PHE A 640 -16.93 -2.92 17.87
N ASN A 641 -18.25 -2.70 17.94
CA ASN A 641 -19.14 -3.55 18.72
C ASN A 641 -19.28 -4.96 18.10
N VAL A 642 -19.47 -5.06 16.78
CA VAL A 642 -19.64 -6.37 16.12
C VAL A 642 -18.34 -7.17 16.09
N ILE A 643 -17.17 -6.54 15.87
CA ILE A 643 -15.88 -7.26 15.93
C ILE A 643 -15.52 -7.66 17.37
N TYR A 644 -15.94 -6.88 18.39
CA TYR A 644 -15.82 -7.31 19.79
C TYR A 644 -16.69 -8.53 20.08
N ALA A 645 -17.95 -8.54 19.61
CA ALA A 645 -18.82 -9.71 19.73
C ALA A 645 -18.25 -10.93 18.99
N TYR A 646 -17.67 -10.73 17.80
CA TYR A 646 -17.02 -11.80 17.05
C TYR A 646 -15.79 -12.34 17.79
N ALA A 647 -14.91 -11.47 18.30
CA ALA A 647 -13.75 -11.89 19.08
C ALA A 647 -14.12 -12.64 20.36
N LEU A 648 -15.19 -12.21 21.06
CA LEU A 648 -15.73 -12.94 22.22
C LEU A 648 -16.16 -14.36 21.83
N GLN A 649 -16.88 -14.52 20.71
CA GLN A 649 -17.33 -15.82 20.19
C GLN A 649 -16.13 -16.73 19.89
N GLU A 650 -15.18 -16.26 19.09
CA GLU A 650 -14.06 -17.08 18.61
C GLU A 650 -13.11 -17.49 19.74
N CYS A 651 -12.99 -16.68 20.80
CA CYS A 651 -12.05 -16.95 21.89
C CYS A 651 -12.57 -17.90 23.00
N LEU A 652 -13.83 -18.33 22.99
CA LEU A 652 -14.38 -19.13 24.10
C LEU A 652 -13.61 -20.43 24.32
N THR A 653 -13.28 -21.16 23.25
CA THR A 653 -12.59 -22.46 23.33
C THR A 653 -11.15 -22.31 23.83
N ILE A 654 -10.38 -21.35 23.27
CA ILE A 654 -8.99 -21.12 23.68
C ILE A 654 -8.89 -20.62 25.13
N LEU A 655 -9.86 -19.84 25.62
CA LEU A 655 -9.91 -19.42 27.02
C LEU A 655 -10.10 -20.63 27.96
N ALA A 656 -11.08 -21.49 27.67
CA ALA A 656 -11.34 -22.68 28.48
C ALA A 656 -10.14 -23.63 28.52
N ASP A 657 -9.58 -23.96 27.36
CA ASP A 657 -8.44 -24.88 27.26
C ASP A 657 -7.14 -24.27 27.81
N GLY A 658 -7.04 -22.93 27.79
CA GLY A 658 -5.96 -22.17 28.44
C GLY A 658 -6.11 -22.05 29.96
N GLY A 659 -7.18 -22.58 30.55
CA GLY A 659 -7.41 -22.61 32.01
C GLY A 659 -8.17 -21.41 32.57
N ILE A 660 -8.86 -20.63 31.74
CA ILE A 660 -9.70 -19.51 32.15
C ILE A 660 -11.17 -19.92 32.05
N ASP A 661 -11.92 -19.75 33.14
CA ASP A 661 -13.38 -19.93 33.12
C ASP A 661 -14.01 -18.91 32.16
N ASN A 662 -14.70 -19.42 31.14
CA ASN A 662 -15.23 -18.60 30.06
C ASN A 662 -16.70 -18.17 30.28
N ALA A 663 -17.35 -18.56 31.38
CA ALA A 663 -18.77 -18.27 31.64
C ALA A 663 -19.07 -16.77 31.59
N VAL A 664 -18.22 -15.93 32.17
CA VAL A 664 -18.38 -14.46 32.16
C VAL A 664 -18.33 -13.89 30.73
N TYR A 665 -17.51 -14.46 29.85
CA TYR A 665 -17.40 -14.01 28.45
C TYR A 665 -18.59 -14.47 27.61
N GLN A 666 -19.16 -15.65 27.89
CA GLN A 666 -20.42 -16.08 27.29
C GLN A 666 -21.57 -15.13 27.66
N GLU A 667 -21.67 -14.73 28.93
CA GLU A 667 -22.68 -13.75 29.38
C GLU A 667 -22.47 -12.37 28.74
N ARG A 668 -21.22 -11.88 28.67
CA ARG A 668 -20.87 -10.63 27.98
C ARG A 668 -21.27 -10.67 26.51
N LEU A 669 -20.97 -11.76 25.81
CA LEU A 669 -21.36 -11.97 24.42
C LEU A 669 -22.87 -11.91 24.23
N ALA A 670 -23.63 -12.62 25.08
CA ALA A 670 -25.09 -12.61 25.01
C ALA A 670 -25.68 -11.20 25.24
N ARG A 671 -25.18 -10.47 26.24
CA ARG A 671 -25.59 -9.08 26.50
C ARG A 671 -25.26 -8.15 25.33
N LEU A 672 -24.04 -8.24 24.81
CA LEU A 672 -23.57 -7.39 23.72
C LEU A 672 -24.34 -7.66 22.42
N ARG A 673 -24.57 -8.93 22.05
CA ARG A 673 -25.43 -9.29 20.91
C ARG A 673 -26.81 -8.67 21.01
N ASN A 674 -27.46 -8.83 22.17
CA ASN A 674 -28.78 -8.24 22.40
C ASN A 674 -28.76 -6.71 22.33
N ALA A 675 -27.73 -6.06 22.88
CA ALA A 675 -27.59 -4.62 22.83
C ALA A 675 -27.41 -4.12 21.38
N ILE A 676 -26.58 -4.78 20.58
CA ILE A 676 -26.38 -4.46 19.16
C ILE A 676 -27.68 -4.65 18.37
N ASP A 677 -28.32 -5.80 18.50
CA ASP A 677 -29.55 -6.14 17.77
C ASP A 677 -30.68 -5.13 18.04
N THR A 678 -30.82 -4.68 19.29
CA THR A 678 -31.94 -3.84 19.71
C THR A 678 -31.71 -2.34 19.56
N GLN A 679 -30.45 -1.89 19.51
CA GLN A 679 -30.11 -0.46 19.53
C GLN A 679 -29.38 0.03 18.28
N LEU A 680 -28.69 -0.85 17.54
CA LEU A 680 -27.90 -0.47 16.37
C LEU A 680 -28.51 -0.96 15.04
N TRP A 681 -29.56 -1.79 15.10
CA TRP A 681 -30.34 -2.17 13.92
C TRP A 681 -31.26 -1.03 13.46
N SER A 682 -31.47 -0.92 12.14
CA SER A 682 -32.48 -0.05 11.53
C SER A 682 -33.22 -0.78 10.41
N ASP A 683 -34.55 -0.79 10.46
CA ASP A 683 -35.42 -1.35 9.40
C ASP A 683 -35.56 -0.39 8.19
N GLU A 684 -35.33 0.91 8.40
CA GLU A 684 -35.40 1.93 7.36
C GLU A 684 -33.98 2.42 7.05
N LEU A 685 -33.53 2.21 5.80
CA LEU A 685 -32.24 2.73 5.33
C LEU A 685 -32.16 4.26 5.46
N GLU A 686 -33.30 4.97 5.40
CA GLU A 686 -33.39 6.44 5.51
C GLU A 686 -33.23 7.00 6.94
N ASN A 687 -33.27 6.16 7.99
CA ASN A 687 -33.17 6.58 9.39
C ASN A 687 -31.82 6.23 10.06
N MET A 688 -30.80 5.88 9.26
CA MET A 688 -29.44 5.70 9.76
C MET A 688 -28.80 7.05 10.09
N THR A 689 -28.64 7.38 11.36
CA THR A 689 -27.90 8.60 11.76
C THR A 689 -26.38 8.38 11.73
N THR A 690 -25.77 7.70 10.73
CA THR A 690 -25.24 8.37 9.51
C THR A 690 -24.65 7.34 8.52
N GLY A 691 -25.46 6.39 8.03
CA GLY A 691 -25.06 5.35 7.06
C GLY A 691 -24.37 4.10 7.65
N PHE A 692 -23.82 3.22 6.79
CA PHE A 692 -23.27 1.92 7.18
C PHE A 692 -21.99 1.54 6.45
N SER A 693 -21.22 0.60 7.04
CA SER A 693 -20.04 -0.01 6.41
C SER A 693 -20.29 -1.46 6.00
N GLN A 694 -19.57 -1.92 4.99
CA GLN A 694 -19.64 -3.29 4.48
C GLN A 694 -19.26 -4.33 5.54
N ASP A 695 -18.12 -4.12 6.20
CA ASP A 695 -17.57 -5.06 7.18
C ASP A 695 -18.39 -5.14 8.46
N SER A 696 -18.94 -4.02 8.97
CA SER A 696 -19.78 -4.05 10.17
C SER A 696 -21.01 -4.94 9.98
N ASN A 697 -21.66 -4.86 8.83
CA ASN A 697 -22.82 -5.67 8.49
C ASN A 697 -22.45 -7.13 8.22
N ALA A 698 -21.32 -7.39 7.54
CA ALA A 698 -20.84 -8.74 7.34
C ALA A 698 -20.45 -9.42 8.67
N ILE A 699 -19.73 -8.72 9.54
CA ILE A 699 -19.33 -9.22 10.86
C ILE A 699 -20.54 -9.37 11.78
N ALA A 700 -21.59 -8.55 11.65
CA ALA A 700 -22.84 -8.74 12.37
C ALA A 700 -23.44 -10.15 12.16
N ILE A 701 -23.45 -10.62 10.91
CA ILE A 701 -23.87 -11.99 10.55
C ILE A 701 -22.96 -13.02 11.23
N LEU A 702 -21.64 -12.86 11.08
CA LEU A 702 -20.64 -13.81 11.60
C LEU A 702 -20.62 -13.90 13.13
N ALA A 703 -20.88 -12.78 13.80
CA ALA A 703 -20.99 -12.68 15.24
C ALA A 703 -22.35 -13.11 15.76
N GLY A 704 -23.32 -13.44 14.90
CA GLY A 704 -24.67 -13.84 15.28
C GLY A 704 -25.41 -12.78 16.10
N VAL A 705 -25.26 -11.51 15.74
CA VAL A 705 -25.95 -10.40 16.44
C VAL A 705 -27.37 -10.18 15.93
N ASN A 706 -27.74 -10.77 14.80
CA ASN A 706 -29.02 -10.56 14.14
C ASN A 706 -30.09 -11.50 14.71
N LEU A 707 -30.54 -11.20 15.94
CA LEU A 707 -31.34 -12.10 16.78
C LEU A 707 -32.83 -12.04 16.46
N ALA A 708 -33.37 -10.87 16.11
CA ALA A 708 -34.78 -10.74 15.79
C ALA A 708 -35.14 -11.42 14.47
N ALA A 709 -36.36 -11.98 14.37
CA ALA A 709 -36.79 -12.76 13.22
C ALA A 709 -36.81 -11.97 11.89
N ASN A 710 -37.00 -10.65 11.95
CA ASN A 710 -36.92 -9.74 10.80
C ASN A 710 -35.48 -9.33 10.45
N HIS A 711 -34.51 -9.54 11.34
CA HIS A 711 -33.10 -9.22 11.11
C HIS A 711 -32.38 -10.39 10.42
N SER A 712 -32.84 -10.75 9.22
CA SER A 712 -32.27 -11.91 8.51
C SER A 712 -30.92 -11.58 7.84
N SER A 713 -29.98 -12.53 7.82
CA SER A 713 -28.72 -12.40 7.06
C SER A 713 -28.99 -12.12 5.57
N GLN A 714 -30.08 -12.68 5.02
CA GLN A 714 -30.49 -12.42 3.65
C GLN A 714 -30.82 -10.94 3.41
N ALA A 715 -31.52 -10.30 4.35
CA ALA A 715 -31.84 -8.87 4.24
C ALA A 715 -30.56 -8.03 4.24
N ILE A 716 -29.64 -8.31 5.17
CA ILE A 716 -28.34 -7.62 5.25
C ILE A 716 -27.56 -7.76 3.93
N LEU A 717 -27.36 -9.00 3.45
CA LEU A 717 -26.62 -9.28 2.21
C LEU A 717 -27.28 -8.65 0.98
N SER A 718 -28.62 -8.63 0.93
CA SER A 718 -29.36 -7.98 -0.16
C SER A 718 -29.15 -6.46 -0.16
N THR A 719 -29.13 -5.83 1.02
CA THR A 719 -28.80 -4.41 1.18
C THR A 719 -27.36 -4.11 0.75
N LEU A 720 -26.38 -4.94 1.14
CA LEU A 720 -24.99 -4.77 0.72
C LEU A 720 -24.85 -4.84 -0.81
N SER A 721 -25.53 -5.80 -1.45
CA SER A 721 -25.54 -5.91 -2.92
C SER A 721 -26.23 -4.70 -3.57
N ALA A 722 -27.39 -4.28 -3.05
CA ALA A 722 -28.16 -3.17 -3.64
C ALA A 722 -27.44 -1.82 -3.53
N GLU A 723 -26.87 -1.50 -2.37
CA GLU A 723 -26.41 -0.15 -2.06
C GLU A 723 -24.91 0.05 -2.32
N LEU A 724 -24.09 -0.98 -2.04
CA LEU A 724 -22.63 -0.86 -2.09
C LEU A 724 -22.03 -1.41 -3.38
N MET A 725 -22.65 -2.41 -4.01
CA MET A 725 -22.05 -3.09 -5.17
C MET A 725 -21.90 -2.15 -6.38
N ARG A 726 -20.71 -2.16 -6.99
CA ARG A 726 -20.38 -1.49 -8.25
C ARG A 726 -19.84 -2.52 -9.24
N PRO A 727 -19.63 -2.17 -10.53
CA PRO A 727 -19.06 -3.12 -11.51
C PRO A 727 -17.71 -3.71 -11.09
N ALA A 728 -16.90 -2.96 -10.33
CA ALA A 728 -15.57 -3.37 -9.87
C ALA A 728 -15.53 -3.95 -8.43
N GLY A 729 -16.70 -4.19 -7.81
CA GLY A 729 -16.82 -4.66 -6.43
C GLY A 729 -17.60 -3.68 -5.53
N PRO A 730 -17.81 -4.02 -4.25
CA PRO A 730 -18.59 -3.20 -3.33
C PRO A 730 -17.76 -2.08 -2.70
N LEU A 731 -18.33 -0.89 -2.60
CA LEU A 731 -17.78 0.17 -1.77
C LEU A 731 -17.73 -0.28 -0.31
N ALA A 732 -16.69 0.13 0.41
CA ALA A 732 -16.55 -0.20 1.83
C ALA A 732 -17.59 0.51 2.72
N PHE A 733 -18.14 1.63 2.24
CA PHE A 733 -19.04 2.51 2.98
C PHE A 733 -20.21 2.95 2.12
N SER A 734 -21.37 3.17 2.75
CA SER A 734 -22.56 3.72 2.08
C SER A 734 -22.37 5.18 1.67
N SER A 735 -23.25 5.68 0.79
CA SER A 735 -23.19 7.05 0.28
C SER A 735 -23.20 8.11 1.37
N ASP A 736 -23.92 7.89 2.47
CA ASP A 736 -24.04 8.86 3.56
C ASP A 736 -22.76 8.95 4.40
N VAL A 737 -22.07 7.82 4.59
CA VAL A 737 -20.76 7.77 5.26
C VAL A 737 -19.71 8.45 4.38
N ILE A 738 -19.75 8.19 3.07
CA ILE A 738 -18.88 8.86 2.09
C ILE A 738 -19.13 10.37 2.08
N ALA A 739 -20.39 10.81 2.09
CA ALA A 739 -20.75 12.22 2.19
C ALA A 739 -20.27 12.88 3.50
N SER A 740 -20.02 12.08 4.54
CA SER A 740 -19.47 12.50 5.83
C SER A 740 -17.93 12.55 5.87
N GLY A 741 -17.26 12.30 4.74
CA GLY A 741 -15.81 12.49 4.57
C GLY A 741 -14.99 11.20 4.39
N PHE A 742 -15.64 10.03 4.33
CA PHE A 742 -14.98 8.76 4.04
C PHE A 742 -14.73 8.59 2.54
N GLN A 743 -13.65 7.91 2.17
CA GLN A 743 -13.31 7.70 0.78
C GLN A 743 -14.22 6.65 0.12
N PRO A 744 -14.61 6.86 -1.16
CA PRO A 744 -15.43 5.92 -1.90
C PRO A 744 -14.58 4.79 -2.50
N TYR A 745 -13.85 4.07 -1.65
CA TYR A 745 -12.98 2.98 -2.06
C TYR A 745 -13.61 1.61 -1.82
N ILE A 746 -13.12 0.64 -2.58
CA ILE A 746 -13.43 -0.78 -2.47
C ILE A 746 -12.31 -1.43 -1.65
N SER A 747 -12.68 -2.14 -0.58
CA SER A 747 -11.73 -2.78 0.33
C SER A 747 -11.84 -4.30 0.27
N PRO A 748 -10.81 -4.99 -0.25
CA PRO A 748 -10.69 -6.44 -0.15
C PRO A 748 -10.65 -6.97 1.29
N PHE A 749 -10.16 -6.19 2.27
CA PHE A 749 -10.24 -6.56 3.69
C PHE A 749 -11.70 -6.65 4.16
N ALA A 750 -12.50 -5.61 3.92
CA ALA A 750 -13.93 -5.62 4.27
C ALA A 750 -14.70 -6.69 3.47
N SER A 751 -14.34 -6.87 2.20
CA SER A 751 -14.96 -7.85 1.33
C SER A 751 -14.64 -9.29 1.72
N ALA A 752 -13.51 -9.57 2.36
CA ALA A 752 -13.22 -10.91 2.89
C ALA A 752 -14.25 -11.34 3.95
N TYR A 753 -14.62 -10.45 4.88
CA TYR A 753 -15.71 -10.71 5.82
C TYR A 753 -17.06 -10.83 5.12
N HIS A 754 -17.33 -10.01 4.10
CA HIS A 754 -18.56 -10.10 3.31
C HIS A 754 -18.68 -11.47 2.62
N LEU A 755 -17.59 -11.96 2.01
CA LEU A 755 -17.55 -13.28 1.39
C LEU A 755 -17.82 -14.38 2.42
N ARG A 756 -17.12 -14.33 3.57
CA ARG A 756 -17.34 -15.28 4.67
C ARG A 756 -18.78 -15.28 5.17
N ALA A 757 -19.38 -14.11 5.34
CA ALA A 757 -20.76 -13.96 5.81
C ALA A 757 -21.78 -14.51 4.80
N ALA A 758 -21.56 -14.28 3.49
CA ALA A 758 -22.40 -14.82 2.44
C ALA A 758 -22.35 -16.36 2.41
N LEU A 759 -21.15 -16.93 2.48
CA LEU A 759 -20.93 -18.39 2.49
C LEU A 759 -21.48 -19.05 3.77
N ALA A 760 -21.21 -18.47 4.94
CA ALA A 760 -21.76 -18.95 6.22
C ALA A 760 -23.30 -18.88 6.28
N SER A 761 -23.91 -17.99 5.49
CA SER A 761 -25.37 -17.88 5.36
C SER A 761 -25.95 -18.75 4.23
N ASN A 762 -25.15 -19.59 3.56
CA ASN A 762 -25.52 -20.34 2.36
C ASN A 762 -26.04 -19.47 1.20
N ASN A 763 -25.71 -18.18 1.16
CA ASN A 763 -26.13 -17.26 0.11
C ASN A 763 -25.15 -17.30 -1.05
N SER A 764 -25.37 -18.26 -1.96
CA SER A 764 -24.50 -18.51 -3.11
C SER A 764 -24.45 -17.33 -4.08
N ASP A 765 -25.57 -16.63 -4.28
CA ASP A 765 -25.65 -15.51 -5.22
C ASP A 765 -24.76 -14.35 -4.80
N ALA A 766 -24.83 -13.94 -3.52
CA ALA A 766 -23.97 -12.87 -2.99
C ALA A 766 -22.48 -13.26 -3.02
N ALA A 767 -22.15 -14.51 -2.71
CA ALA A 767 -20.77 -15.00 -2.74
C ALA A 767 -20.18 -15.00 -4.16
N VAL A 768 -20.93 -15.55 -5.14
CA VAL A 768 -20.51 -15.60 -6.54
C VAL A 768 -20.45 -14.20 -7.15
N GLU A 769 -21.40 -13.31 -6.85
CA GLU A 769 -21.36 -11.92 -7.29
C GLU A 769 -20.07 -11.23 -6.83
N LEU A 770 -19.70 -11.40 -5.55
CA LEU A 770 -18.52 -10.77 -4.98
C LEU A 770 -17.21 -11.34 -5.55
N LEU A 771 -17.10 -12.67 -5.66
CA LEU A 771 -15.96 -13.35 -6.30
C LEU A 771 -15.73 -12.84 -7.72
N ASN A 772 -16.81 -12.75 -8.51
CA ASN A 772 -16.76 -12.33 -9.91
C ASN A 772 -16.47 -10.85 -10.11
N LYS A 773 -17.00 -9.96 -9.27
CA LYS A 773 -16.82 -8.51 -9.46
C LYS A 773 -15.52 -7.98 -8.88
N LEU A 774 -15.04 -8.54 -7.77
CA LEU A 774 -13.87 -8.03 -7.07
C LEU A 774 -12.59 -8.84 -7.39
N TRP A 775 -12.62 -10.15 -7.19
CA TRP A 775 -11.40 -10.96 -7.25
C TRP A 775 -11.06 -11.45 -8.66
N THR A 776 -12.05 -11.77 -9.49
CA THR A 776 -11.80 -12.18 -10.89
C THR A 776 -10.99 -11.13 -11.65
N PRO A 777 -11.31 -9.82 -11.64
CA PRO A 777 -10.53 -8.82 -12.36
C PRO A 777 -9.08 -8.70 -11.85
N MET A 778 -8.84 -8.89 -10.54
CA MET A 778 -7.48 -8.88 -9.99
C MET A 778 -6.68 -10.14 -10.37
N ALA A 779 -7.37 -11.27 -10.54
CA ALA A 779 -6.77 -12.55 -10.89
C ALA A 779 -6.54 -12.75 -12.40
N ASP A 780 -7.20 -11.93 -13.24
CA ASP A 780 -7.12 -11.96 -14.69
C ASP A 780 -5.79 -11.41 -15.21
N SER A 781 -5.01 -12.28 -15.88
CA SER A 781 -3.73 -11.94 -16.51
C SER A 781 -3.81 -10.86 -17.61
N THR A 782 -4.99 -10.61 -18.16
CA THR A 782 -5.21 -9.57 -19.18
C THR A 782 -5.49 -8.19 -18.59
N ASN A 783 -5.73 -8.09 -17.27
CA ASN A 783 -5.91 -6.83 -16.58
C ASN A 783 -4.63 -5.99 -16.65
N ALA A 784 -4.76 -4.69 -16.97
CA ALA A 784 -3.63 -3.77 -17.09
C ALA A 784 -2.78 -3.70 -15.80
N ASN A 785 -3.42 -3.84 -14.65
CA ASN A 785 -2.83 -3.80 -13.32
C ASN A 785 -2.51 -5.19 -12.74
N TYR A 786 -2.60 -6.26 -13.55
CA TYR A 786 -2.28 -7.61 -13.09
C TYR A 786 -0.84 -7.71 -12.57
N THR A 787 -0.69 -8.24 -11.36
CA THR A 787 0.59 -8.44 -10.67
C THR A 787 0.83 -9.89 -10.25
N GLY A 788 -0.15 -10.79 -10.44
CA GLY A 788 -0.12 -12.14 -9.87
C GLY A 788 -0.32 -12.17 -8.35
N CYS A 789 -0.82 -11.09 -7.75
CA CYS A 789 -1.28 -11.00 -6.36
C CYS A 789 -2.61 -10.22 -6.29
N PHE A 790 -3.24 -10.23 -5.11
CA PHE A 790 -4.37 -9.36 -4.79
C PHE A 790 -3.95 -8.03 -4.18
N TRP A 791 -4.78 -7.01 -4.38
CA TRP A 791 -4.45 -5.61 -4.14
C TRP A 791 -5.02 -5.12 -2.81
N GLU A 792 -4.42 -4.06 -2.30
CA GLU A 792 -4.76 -3.48 -1.02
C GLU A 792 -6.13 -2.80 -1.02
N THR A 793 -6.37 -1.94 -2.00
CA THR A 793 -7.57 -1.11 -2.11
C THR A 793 -7.76 -0.69 -3.56
N LEU A 794 -9.02 -0.52 -3.96
CA LEU A 794 -9.38 -0.12 -5.32
C LEU A 794 -10.25 1.14 -5.29
N ASP A 795 -10.16 1.95 -6.34
CA ASP A 795 -11.15 2.98 -6.61
C ASP A 795 -12.47 2.37 -7.13
N GLN A 796 -13.49 3.21 -7.34
CA GLN A 796 -14.81 2.77 -7.79
C GLN A 796 -14.81 2.10 -9.17
N ASP A 797 -13.78 2.36 -9.97
CA ASP A 797 -13.62 1.85 -11.33
C ASP A 797 -12.73 0.59 -11.37
N GLY A 798 -12.18 0.17 -10.21
CA GLY A 798 -11.32 -1.01 -10.10
C GLY A 798 -9.85 -0.76 -10.40
N HIS A 799 -9.39 0.49 -10.36
CA HIS A 799 -7.96 0.82 -10.42
C HIS A 799 -7.34 0.89 -9.02
N PRO A 800 -6.00 0.97 -8.90
CA PRO A 800 -5.33 1.11 -7.61
C PRO A 800 -5.80 2.35 -6.83
N GLY A 801 -6.45 2.16 -5.67
CA GLY A 801 -7.20 3.22 -4.99
C GLY A 801 -6.38 4.37 -4.40
N LEU A 802 -5.11 4.13 -4.04
CA LEU A 802 -4.16 5.15 -3.55
C LEU A 802 -3.22 5.65 -4.66
N GLY A 803 -3.54 5.37 -5.93
CA GLY A 803 -2.66 5.66 -7.06
C GLY A 803 -1.37 4.83 -7.01
N THR A 804 -0.23 5.47 -7.29
CA THR A 804 1.07 4.81 -7.42
C THR A 804 1.60 4.20 -6.13
N THR A 805 1.11 4.65 -4.97
CA THR A 805 1.53 4.11 -3.67
C THR A 805 0.82 2.80 -3.36
N THR A 806 -0.39 2.54 -3.89
CA THR A 806 -1.20 1.32 -3.64
C THR A 806 -0.38 0.04 -3.72
N SER A 807 -0.57 -0.85 -2.75
CA SER A 807 0.10 -2.15 -2.71
C SER A 807 -0.72 -3.12 -3.56
N LEU A 808 -0.11 -3.59 -4.65
CA LEU A 808 -0.74 -4.58 -5.54
C LEU A 808 -0.35 -6.02 -5.17
N CYS A 809 0.11 -6.23 -3.93
CA CYS A 809 0.30 -7.55 -3.34
C CYS A 809 0.14 -7.42 -1.82
N HIS A 810 -1.10 -7.55 -1.33
CA HIS A 810 -1.48 -7.27 0.06
C HIS A 810 -2.19 -8.44 0.75
N GLY A 811 -1.76 -8.70 1.98
CA GLY A 811 -2.09 -9.81 2.87
C GLY A 811 -3.58 -9.94 3.10
N TRP A 812 -4.22 -8.83 3.45
CA TRP A 812 -5.64 -8.81 3.73
C TRP A 812 -6.59 -9.14 2.57
N ALA A 813 -6.09 -9.31 1.34
CA ALA A 813 -6.95 -9.48 0.17
C ALA A 813 -7.14 -10.94 -0.24
N ALA A 814 -6.51 -11.91 0.46
CA ALA A 814 -6.61 -13.33 0.12
C ALA A 814 -7.66 -14.11 0.91
N GLY A 815 -8.69 -13.44 1.42
CA GLY A 815 -9.87 -14.11 1.99
C GLY A 815 -10.36 -15.30 1.16
N PRO A 816 -10.55 -15.17 -0.18
CA PRO A 816 -11.09 -16.26 -1.00
C PRO A 816 -10.34 -17.59 -0.91
N SER A 817 -9.02 -17.60 -0.68
CA SER A 817 -8.29 -18.87 -0.54
C SER A 817 -8.78 -19.67 0.66
N ALA A 818 -8.96 -19.00 1.81
CA ALA A 818 -9.56 -19.61 3.00
C ALA A 818 -11.03 -19.97 2.76
N GLU A 819 -11.81 -19.02 2.27
CA GLU A 819 -13.27 -19.19 2.19
C GLU A 819 -13.70 -20.26 1.17
N LEU A 820 -13.04 -20.35 0.00
CA LEU A 820 -13.30 -21.43 -0.97
C LEU A 820 -12.94 -22.81 -0.38
N THR A 821 -11.83 -22.89 0.35
CA THR A 821 -11.39 -24.15 0.95
C THR A 821 -12.29 -24.57 2.12
N GLN A 822 -12.79 -23.63 2.91
CA GLN A 822 -13.62 -23.96 4.07
C GLN A 822 -15.08 -24.22 3.70
N TYR A 823 -15.65 -23.46 2.75
CA TYR A 823 -17.07 -23.54 2.44
C TYR A 823 -17.38 -24.29 1.14
N VAL A 824 -16.56 -24.16 0.08
CA VAL A 824 -16.83 -24.82 -1.20
C VAL A 824 -16.31 -26.25 -1.22
N LEU A 825 -15.04 -26.45 -0.83
CA LEU A 825 -14.55 -27.80 -0.53
C LEU A 825 -15.29 -28.36 0.71
N GLY A 826 -15.62 -27.47 1.66
CA GLY A 826 -16.57 -27.72 2.74
C GLY A 826 -15.95 -28.17 4.05
N ALA A 827 -14.62 -28.20 4.19
CA ALA A 827 -13.96 -28.78 5.35
C ALA A 827 -13.52 -27.73 6.40
N THR A 828 -13.97 -27.89 7.65
CA THR A 828 -13.66 -26.98 8.77
C THR A 828 -13.41 -27.72 10.08
N PRO A 829 -12.55 -27.20 10.98
CA PRO A 829 -12.34 -27.78 12.30
C PRO A 829 -13.53 -27.49 13.22
N ALA A 830 -14.04 -28.50 13.91
CA ALA A 830 -15.09 -28.39 14.93
C ALA A 830 -14.52 -28.37 16.36
N LYS A 831 -13.33 -28.97 16.55
CA LYS A 831 -12.55 -28.91 17.80
C LYS A 831 -11.08 -28.59 17.50
N PRO A 832 -10.32 -28.09 18.50
CA PRO A 832 -8.91 -27.77 18.32
C PRO A 832 -8.08 -28.93 17.77
N GLY A 833 -7.17 -28.62 16.85
CA GLY A 833 -6.26 -29.58 16.22
C GLY A 833 -6.96 -30.51 15.23
N TRP A 834 -8.14 -30.14 14.73
CA TRP A 834 -8.99 -31.00 13.88
C TRP A 834 -9.34 -32.35 14.54
N ALA A 835 -9.28 -32.43 15.88
CA ALA A 835 -9.68 -33.63 16.62
C ALA A 835 -11.12 -34.05 16.26
N GLU A 836 -11.99 -33.05 16.10
CA GLU A 836 -13.26 -33.17 15.40
C GLU A 836 -13.34 -32.17 14.25
N PHE A 837 -13.92 -32.56 13.12
CA PHE A 837 -14.10 -31.71 11.95
C PHE A 837 -15.45 -31.93 11.26
N GLN A 838 -15.81 -31.03 10.35
CA GLN A 838 -17.00 -31.16 9.51
C GLN A 838 -16.59 -31.06 8.04
N VAL A 839 -17.30 -31.79 7.18
CA VAL A 839 -17.32 -31.58 5.73
C VAL A 839 -18.76 -31.28 5.30
N ALA A 840 -19.03 -30.05 4.84
CA ALA A 840 -20.34 -29.60 4.38
C ALA A 840 -20.19 -28.69 3.15
N PRO A 841 -20.11 -29.27 1.94
CA PRO A 841 -19.84 -28.48 0.73
C PRO A 841 -20.98 -27.54 0.34
N LEU A 842 -20.68 -26.27 0.08
CA LEU A 842 -21.56 -25.33 -0.60
C LEU A 842 -21.18 -25.27 -2.08
N THR A 843 -22.06 -25.74 -2.96
CA THR A 843 -21.69 -26.04 -4.36
C THR A 843 -21.48 -24.79 -5.20
N LEU A 844 -22.13 -23.66 -4.89
CA LEU A 844 -22.10 -22.43 -5.70
C LEU A 844 -22.45 -22.63 -7.19
N GLY A 845 -23.19 -23.69 -7.53
CA GLY A 845 -23.49 -24.06 -8.91
C GLY A 845 -22.39 -24.81 -9.65
N LEU A 846 -21.29 -25.16 -8.97
CA LEU A 846 -20.19 -25.96 -9.51
C LEU A 846 -20.58 -27.43 -9.69
N ARG A 847 -19.90 -28.11 -10.62
CA ARG A 847 -20.04 -29.54 -10.87
C ARG A 847 -19.12 -30.38 -10.00
N SER A 848 -17.98 -29.85 -9.59
CA SER A 848 -17.04 -30.56 -8.74
C SER A 848 -16.14 -29.59 -7.99
N ALA A 849 -15.64 -30.05 -6.84
CA ALA A 849 -14.45 -29.50 -6.20
C ALA A 849 -13.64 -30.61 -5.53
N ARG A 850 -12.32 -30.42 -5.48
CA ARG A 850 -11.38 -31.28 -4.79
C ARG A 850 -10.27 -30.46 -4.14
N GLY A 851 -9.70 -30.98 -3.07
CA GLY A 851 -8.69 -30.25 -2.33
C GLY A 851 -8.16 -31.04 -1.15
N LYS A 852 -7.09 -30.50 -0.57
CA LYS A 852 -6.48 -31.02 0.65
C LYS A 852 -6.15 -29.86 1.58
N ILE A 853 -6.46 -30.04 2.85
CA ILE A 853 -6.16 -29.08 3.91
C ILE A 853 -5.04 -29.69 4.76
N PRO A 854 -3.87 -29.02 4.87
CA PRO A 854 -2.77 -29.51 5.68
C PRO A 854 -3.08 -29.32 7.16
N LEU A 855 -2.81 -30.34 7.96
CA LEU A 855 -2.89 -30.33 9.43
C LEU A 855 -1.47 -30.36 10.00
N VAL A 856 -1.34 -30.23 11.32
CA VAL A 856 -0.05 -30.47 12.00
C VAL A 856 0.47 -31.88 11.71
N ASP A 857 -0.41 -32.87 11.76
CA ASP A 857 -0.10 -34.29 11.54
C ASP A 857 -0.98 -34.90 10.43
N GLY A 858 -0.65 -34.60 9.17
CA GLY A 858 -1.33 -35.16 7.99
C GLY A 858 -2.18 -34.12 7.24
N MET A 859 -3.25 -34.57 6.60
CA MET A 859 -4.14 -33.72 5.80
C MET A 859 -5.56 -34.29 5.72
N VAL A 860 -6.55 -33.41 5.63
CA VAL A 860 -7.92 -33.79 5.26
C VAL A 860 -8.07 -33.59 3.76
N GLU A 861 -8.37 -34.67 3.03
CA GLU A 861 -8.64 -34.65 1.60
C GLU A 861 -10.13 -34.77 1.35
N VAL A 862 -10.67 -33.92 0.48
CA VAL A 862 -12.08 -33.96 0.09
C VAL A 862 -12.16 -33.87 -1.42
N GLU A 863 -13.02 -34.69 -2.02
CA GLU A 863 -13.41 -34.58 -3.41
C GLU A 863 -14.91 -34.83 -3.51
N TRP A 864 -15.64 -33.96 -4.20
CA TRP A 864 -17.03 -34.19 -4.57
C TRP A 864 -17.25 -33.81 -6.03
N ALA A 865 -18.07 -34.58 -6.73
CA ALA A 865 -18.37 -34.38 -8.13
C ALA A 865 -19.77 -34.88 -8.49
N PHE A 866 -20.49 -34.09 -9.29
CA PHE A 866 -21.71 -34.50 -9.96
C PHE A 866 -21.39 -34.99 -11.36
N ASP A 867 -21.88 -36.18 -11.72
CA ASP A 867 -21.77 -36.69 -13.08
C ASP A 867 -22.66 -35.91 -14.08
N SER A 868 -22.66 -36.34 -15.34
CA SER A 868 -23.50 -35.73 -16.38
C SER A 868 -25.01 -35.83 -16.10
N ASN A 869 -25.43 -36.78 -15.26
CA ASN A 869 -26.82 -36.96 -14.84
C ASN A 869 -27.15 -36.18 -13.57
N GLY A 870 -26.17 -35.54 -12.92
CA GLY A 870 -26.34 -34.82 -11.66
C GLY A 870 -26.25 -35.71 -10.41
N LEU A 871 -25.74 -36.94 -10.53
CA LEU A 871 -25.52 -37.86 -9.41
C LEU A 871 -24.17 -37.60 -8.75
N LEU A 872 -24.17 -37.51 -7.42
CA LEU A 872 -23.00 -37.25 -6.60
C LEU A 872 -22.10 -38.47 -6.40
N THR A 873 -20.79 -38.25 -6.53
CA THR A 873 -19.74 -39.06 -5.89
C THR A 873 -18.93 -38.14 -4.97
N MET A 874 -18.65 -38.60 -3.75
CA MET A 874 -17.87 -37.84 -2.78
C MET A 874 -16.91 -38.76 -2.03
N THR A 875 -15.69 -38.30 -1.81
CA THR A 875 -14.69 -38.98 -0.98
C THR A 875 -14.13 -38.02 0.06
N VAL A 876 -13.92 -38.53 1.27
CA VAL A 876 -13.29 -37.81 2.38
C VAL A 876 -12.26 -38.72 3.02
N ASP A 877 -11.01 -38.29 3.09
CA ASP A 877 -9.95 -38.96 3.83
C ASP A 877 -9.34 -38.02 4.87
N ALA A 878 -8.94 -38.56 6.01
CA ALA A 878 -8.47 -37.79 7.15
C ALA A 878 -7.46 -38.61 7.97
N PRO A 879 -6.51 -37.98 8.68
CA PRO A 879 -5.47 -38.71 9.39
C PRO A 879 -6.01 -39.42 10.62
N MET A 880 -5.34 -40.51 11.00
CA MET A 880 -5.68 -41.28 12.20
C MET A 880 -5.71 -40.40 13.45
N GLY A 881 -6.72 -40.58 14.30
CA GLY A 881 -6.89 -39.78 15.52
C GLY A 881 -7.86 -38.61 15.38
N THR A 882 -8.38 -38.37 14.17
CA THR A 882 -9.47 -37.42 13.91
C THR A 882 -10.81 -38.13 13.74
N THR A 883 -11.90 -37.43 14.01
CA THR A 883 -13.27 -37.85 13.68
C THR A 883 -14.02 -36.72 13.00
N GLY A 884 -14.87 -36.99 12.03
CA GLY A 884 -15.58 -35.95 11.32
C GLY A 884 -17.01 -36.29 10.95
N THR A 885 -17.78 -35.24 10.67
CA THR A 885 -19.15 -35.33 10.18
C THR A 885 -19.23 -34.82 8.75
N VAL A 886 -19.62 -35.69 7.81
CA VAL A 886 -19.78 -35.39 6.39
C VAL A 886 -21.26 -35.18 6.08
N ASN A 887 -21.60 -34.06 5.44
CA ASN A 887 -22.95 -33.73 5.00
C ASN A 887 -22.99 -33.70 3.47
N LEU A 888 -24.17 -33.90 2.90
CA LEU A 888 -24.38 -33.77 1.47
C LEU A 888 -24.08 -32.33 0.99
N PRO A 889 -23.51 -32.15 -0.21
CA PRO A 889 -23.38 -30.86 -0.85
C PRO A 889 -24.70 -30.10 -0.96
N ASN A 890 -24.67 -28.79 -0.77
CA ASN A 890 -25.83 -27.92 -0.83
C ASN A 890 -25.71 -26.88 -1.97
N PRO A 891 -26.72 -26.75 -2.85
CA PRO A 891 -27.79 -27.71 -3.11
C PRO A 891 -27.26 -29.00 -3.78
N MET A 892 -27.97 -30.10 -3.56
CA MET A 892 -27.85 -31.30 -4.40
C MET A 892 -28.51 -31.04 -5.76
N LEU A 893 -27.92 -31.54 -6.86
CA LEU A 893 -28.54 -31.44 -8.19
C LEU A 893 -29.76 -32.38 -8.34
N ILE A 894 -29.71 -33.55 -7.71
CA ILE A 894 -30.85 -34.45 -7.53
C ILE A 894 -31.12 -34.59 -6.03
N PRO A 895 -32.34 -34.31 -5.54
CA PRO A 895 -32.67 -34.41 -4.12
C PRO A 895 -32.38 -35.80 -3.53
N ALA A 896 -31.88 -35.83 -2.30
CA ALA A 896 -31.58 -37.07 -1.57
C ALA A 896 -32.81 -37.99 -1.47
N ARG A 897 -33.99 -37.41 -1.23
CA ARG A 897 -35.30 -38.12 -1.21
C ARG A 897 -35.68 -38.85 -2.50
N GLU A 898 -35.08 -38.48 -3.63
CA GLU A 898 -35.32 -39.05 -4.96
C GLU A 898 -34.21 -40.04 -5.35
N SER A 899 -33.31 -40.34 -4.41
CA SER A 899 -32.07 -41.08 -4.66
C SER A 899 -31.84 -42.17 -3.63
N ARG A 900 -30.93 -43.09 -3.95
CA ARG A 900 -30.36 -44.05 -3.02
C ARG A 900 -28.91 -43.67 -2.75
N LEU A 901 -28.59 -43.40 -1.48
CA LEU A 901 -27.25 -43.05 -1.02
C LEU A 901 -26.54 -44.30 -0.47
N THR A 902 -25.29 -44.51 -0.88
CA THR A 902 -24.44 -45.57 -0.35
C THR A 902 -23.15 -44.97 0.21
N VAL A 903 -22.80 -45.33 1.45
CA VAL A 903 -21.55 -44.96 2.11
C VAL A 903 -20.72 -46.22 2.32
N ASN A 904 -19.51 -46.25 1.76
CA ASN A 904 -18.62 -47.41 1.80
C ASN A 904 -19.31 -48.71 1.34
N GLY A 905 -20.23 -48.60 0.36
CA GLY A 905 -21.00 -49.70 -0.21
C GLY A 905 -22.30 -50.07 0.54
N PHE A 906 -22.59 -49.42 1.68
CA PHE A 906 -23.80 -49.68 2.47
C PHE A 906 -24.84 -48.59 2.29
N VAL A 907 -26.12 -48.97 2.14
CA VAL A 907 -27.22 -48.02 1.98
C VAL A 907 -27.42 -47.22 3.25
N GLN A 908 -27.58 -45.90 3.12
CA GLN A 908 -27.85 -44.99 4.23
C GLN A 908 -29.17 -44.25 4.01
N GLU A 909 -29.90 -44.01 5.10
CA GLU A 909 -31.12 -43.18 5.12
C GLU A 909 -30.85 -41.77 5.67
N SER A 910 -29.64 -41.53 6.21
CA SER A 910 -29.20 -40.23 6.74
C SER A 910 -28.65 -39.33 5.62
N GLU A 911 -28.68 -38.02 5.85
CA GLU A 911 -28.00 -37.00 5.04
C GLU A 911 -26.67 -36.51 5.68
N SER A 912 -26.32 -37.08 6.85
CA SER A 912 -25.11 -36.80 7.61
C SER A 912 -24.42 -38.11 8.01
N PHE A 913 -23.10 -38.19 7.85
CA PHE A 913 -22.31 -39.41 7.93
C PHE A 913 -21.06 -39.20 8.77
N GLU A 914 -20.69 -40.19 9.58
CA GLU A 914 -19.44 -40.13 10.35
C GLU A 914 -18.26 -40.66 9.53
N VAL A 915 -17.12 -39.96 9.61
CA VAL A 915 -15.83 -40.40 9.10
C VAL A 915 -14.86 -40.55 10.27
N VAL A 916 -14.16 -41.68 10.34
CA VAL A 916 -13.10 -41.93 11.33
C VAL A 916 -11.77 -41.91 10.61
N GLY A 917 -10.87 -41.04 11.07
CA GLY A 917 -9.55 -40.85 10.47
C GLY A 917 -8.77 -42.16 10.35
N GLY A 918 -8.06 -42.32 9.23
CA GLY A 918 -7.40 -43.55 8.82
C GLY A 918 -8.27 -44.51 8.00
N THR A 919 -9.56 -44.19 7.79
CA THR A 919 -10.44 -44.90 6.85
C THR A 919 -11.18 -43.90 5.98
N ALA A 920 -10.91 -43.92 4.68
CA ALA A 920 -11.62 -43.06 3.72
C ALA A 920 -13.12 -43.36 3.69
N LEU A 921 -13.93 -42.30 3.65
CA LEU A 921 -15.36 -42.36 3.38
C LEU A 921 -15.59 -42.17 1.87
N THR A 922 -16.35 -43.07 1.26
CA THR A 922 -16.82 -42.94 -0.12
C THR A 922 -18.35 -42.94 -0.15
N LEU A 923 -18.94 -41.85 -0.61
CA LEU A 923 -20.36 -41.66 -0.78
C LEU A 923 -20.71 -41.66 -2.28
N VAL A 924 -21.69 -42.50 -2.66
CA VAL A 924 -22.19 -42.59 -4.04
C VAL A 924 -23.71 -42.47 -4.03
N GLN A 925 -24.22 -41.55 -4.84
CA GLN A 925 -25.64 -41.37 -5.12
C GLN A 925 -26.04 -42.16 -6.38
N THR A 926 -27.16 -42.87 -6.29
CA THR A 926 -27.77 -43.59 -7.42
C THR A 926 -29.26 -43.26 -7.52
N ILE A 927 -29.87 -43.45 -8.69
CA ILE A 927 -31.31 -43.24 -8.87
C ILE A 927 -32.07 -44.25 -8.02
N ALA A 928 -33.08 -43.80 -7.27
CA ALA A 928 -33.99 -44.69 -6.56
C ALA A 928 -34.78 -45.53 -7.57
N SER A 929 -34.65 -46.85 -7.49
CA SER A 929 -35.32 -47.83 -8.35
C SER A 929 -36.80 -47.99 -8.03
#